data_AF-A0A942MBR0-F1
#
_entry.id   AF-A0A942MBR0-F1
#
_cell.length_a   1.000
_cell.length_b   1.000
_cell.length_c   1.000
_cell.angle_alpha   90.00
_cell.angle_beta   90.00
_cell.angle_gamma   90.00
#
_symmetry.space_group_name_H-M   'P 1'
#
loop_
_entity.id
_entity.type
_entity.pdbx_description
1 polymer ?
#
loop_
_entity_poly.entity_id
_entity_poly.type
_entity_poly.pdbx_seq_one_letter_code
_entity_poly.pdbx_strand_id
1 'polypeptide(L)'
;MPGLPYKILVISSCTGKKAHNPPGMLLLDDFRDRERLRLKEQELSGFMLPAVQMYTGRQHCFLREGLDLLRTMYGHGCIDLKILSAGYGLLDEEERIAPYNVSFSEMKSSEITEWALQLEVKEKLEQILVDYDLVFFLLGDSYLRALSLPVVTEERQKLVFITGWSCAELIPDLENYLVVGTAPADATSFGSALVSLKGRLFKLFCMEAVKDPDVLSRVFSDPEYLHCLLYRHRKEVREQCLNLFNEAEIPSCEEILAGARQTAEQYRRKFAGFIIKEKYLADNYRAGKQIRFFMPEWNDRVDPDYDFSGDLHMRGEKTPYEHDQYAHEIFPTPNYDGILVSLAVLDNGKKEQIGQDGIHRFLRFSEDRPVMADCGAFNYIAMEEPPFTTAEVLESYETLGFNFGVSIDHLIVGDFQRDPIIKRKRYEMTQRNAEEFINLYRAGKYSFKPIGVAQGWDPPSYRASVKKLIDHGYDYIALGSLIPKTSRQIYEIMRTVAPVLPEYIDVHLFGITRTEGIRSFHQLGATSFDSAGPLRQAWLSARSNYYSMERIEDSEFSSNGYKKYAAIRIPFVNPKYLPDSLVRELAELEQAALAAVRIYGKRQTDIADALHAVATYEKNHNDARFIRLENKLISEKKSAILAEEIEKLRRKKAKSELQLGHHKELYREVLEKRPWEKCDCTICREIGIEVIIFRGNNRNRRRGFHNTYIFNRQYRLAVSGDNNQII
;
A
#
# COMPACT_ATOMS: atom_id res chain seq x y z
N MET A 1 -24.49 4.65 -44.34
CA MET A 1 -24.78 4.25 -42.95
C MET A 1 -24.26 5.36 -42.04
N PRO A 2 -25.01 5.85 -41.06
CA PRO A 2 -24.47 6.88 -40.17
C PRO A 2 -23.33 6.23 -39.38
N GLY A 3 -22.13 6.83 -39.45
CA GLY A 3 -20.98 6.38 -38.69
C GLY A 3 -21.27 6.42 -37.19
N LEU A 4 -20.54 5.61 -36.41
CA LEU A 4 -20.61 5.67 -34.96
C LEU A 4 -20.33 7.10 -34.47
N PRO A 5 -21.04 7.60 -33.44
CA PRO A 5 -20.88 8.97 -32.96
C PRO A 5 -19.59 9.18 -32.14
N TYR A 6 -18.75 8.15 -32.02
CA TYR A 6 -17.48 8.14 -31.28
C TYR A 6 -16.42 7.38 -32.08
N LYS A 7 -15.16 7.79 -31.97
CA LYS A 7 -14.01 7.13 -32.61
C LYS A 7 -13.41 6.08 -31.68
N ILE A 8 -13.24 4.87 -32.21
CA ILE A 8 -12.76 3.71 -31.44
C ILE A 8 -11.35 3.33 -31.89
N LEU A 9 -10.46 3.10 -30.93
CA LEU A 9 -9.09 2.63 -31.16
C LEU A 9 -8.86 1.31 -30.41
N VAL A 10 -8.12 0.39 -31.02
CA VAL A 10 -7.56 -0.78 -30.34
C VAL A 10 -6.04 -0.75 -30.40
N ILE A 11 -5.42 -0.93 -29.25
CA ILE A 11 -3.97 -1.05 -29.09
C ILE A 11 -3.67 -2.47 -28.61
N SER A 12 -3.01 -3.26 -29.45
CA SER A 12 -2.60 -4.64 -29.12
C SER A 12 -1.09 -4.79 -29.12
N SER A 13 -0.59 -5.78 -28.40
CA SER A 13 0.83 -6.15 -28.43
C SER A 13 1.17 -6.89 -29.72
N CYS A 14 2.38 -6.70 -30.22
CA CYS A 14 2.97 -7.55 -31.25
C CYS A 14 3.04 -9.02 -30.80
N THR A 15 3.10 -9.96 -31.76
CA THR A 15 3.20 -11.40 -31.44
C THR A 15 4.51 -11.99 -31.90
N GLY A 16 5.07 -12.92 -31.12
CA GLY A 16 6.31 -13.61 -31.49
C GLY A 16 6.22 -14.33 -32.85
N LYS A 17 5.08 -14.98 -33.13
CA LYS A 17 4.81 -15.62 -34.43
C LYS A 17 4.59 -14.56 -35.52
N LYS A 18 5.33 -14.72 -36.62
CA LYS A 18 5.32 -13.85 -37.79
C LYS A 18 4.97 -14.66 -39.04
N ALA A 19 4.46 -14.01 -40.08
CA ALA A 19 4.11 -14.63 -41.35
C ALA A 19 5.36 -15.18 -42.08
N HIS A 20 6.50 -14.52 -41.89
CA HIS A 20 7.80 -14.96 -42.41
C HIS A 20 8.78 -15.18 -41.26
N ASN A 21 9.62 -16.21 -41.39
CA ASN A 21 10.68 -16.56 -40.44
C ASN A 21 12.01 -16.87 -41.19
N PRO A 22 12.55 -15.91 -41.97
CA PRO A 22 13.77 -16.14 -42.73
C PRO A 22 15.00 -16.19 -41.81
N PRO A 23 16.11 -16.82 -42.22
CA PRO A 23 17.39 -16.64 -41.55
C PRO A 23 17.77 -15.15 -41.52
N GLY A 24 18.39 -14.68 -40.43
CA GLY A 24 18.87 -13.30 -40.33
C GLY A 24 17.83 -12.24 -39.97
N MET A 25 16.68 -12.63 -39.39
CA MET A 25 15.70 -11.69 -38.81
C MET A 25 16.37 -10.62 -37.93
N LEU A 26 15.77 -9.43 -37.89
CA LEU A 26 16.25 -8.33 -37.05
C LEU A 26 16.26 -8.73 -35.56
N LEU A 27 17.34 -8.43 -34.86
CA LEU A 27 17.53 -8.62 -33.42
C LEU A 27 17.57 -7.26 -32.71
N LEU A 28 17.55 -7.26 -31.38
CA LEU A 28 17.50 -6.03 -30.58
C LEU A 28 18.63 -5.05 -30.93
N ASP A 29 19.85 -5.55 -31.12
CA ASP A 29 21.00 -4.70 -31.49
C ASP A 29 20.88 -4.05 -32.87
N ASP A 30 20.08 -4.63 -33.78
CA ASP A 30 19.83 -4.02 -35.08
C ASP A 30 18.96 -2.76 -34.92
N PHE A 31 18.06 -2.71 -33.92
CA PHE A 31 17.23 -1.53 -33.64
C PHE A 31 17.95 -0.42 -32.86
N ARG A 32 19.12 -0.70 -32.26
CA ARG A 32 19.93 0.30 -31.55
C ARG A 32 20.69 1.24 -32.49
N ASP A 33 20.87 0.85 -33.75
CA ASP A 33 21.60 1.60 -34.77
C ASP A 33 20.73 1.77 -36.02
N ARG A 34 20.36 3.02 -36.32
CA ARG A 34 19.45 3.35 -37.44
C ARG A 34 20.01 2.98 -38.81
N GLU A 35 21.31 3.10 -39.05
CA GLU A 35 21.88 2.71 -40.35
C GLU A 35 21.93 1.19 -40.50
N ARG A 36 22.26 0.48 -39.41
CA ARG A 36 22.24 -0.99 -39.38
C ARG A 36 20.84 -1.55 -39.60
N LEU A 37 19.83 -0.95 -38.95
CA LEU A 37 18.43 -1.30 -39.17
C LEU A 37 18.06 -1.15 -40.64
N ARG A 38 18.35 0.02 -41.24
CA ARG A 38 18.01 0.34 -42.62
C ARG A 38 18.62 -0.65 -43.63
N LEU A 39 19.89 -1.02 -43.46
CA LEU A 39 20.57 -1.97 -44.34
C LEU A 39 19.94 -3.36 -44.26
N LYS A 40 19.66 -3.84 -43.05
CA LYS A 40 19.01 -5.15 -42.87
C LYS A 40 17.56 -5.18 -43.35
N GLU A 41 16.82 -4.08 -43.21
CA GLU A 41 15.48 -3.97 -43.78
C GLU A 41 15.51 -4.06 -45.32
N GLN A 42 16.53 -3.50 -45.97
CA GLN A 42 16.71 -3.64 -47.42
C GLN A 42 16.96 -5.10 -47.81
N GLU A 43 17.81 -5.82 -47.07
CA GLU A 43 18.04 -7.26 -47.26
C GLU A 43 16.76 -8.09 -47.06
N LEU A 44 15.92 -7.68 -46.11
CA LEU A 44 14.65 -8.35 -45.78
C LEU A 44 13.44 -7.82 -46.56
N SER A 45 13.63 -6.93 -47.53
CA SER A 45 12.54 -6.25 -48.26
C SER A 45 11.53 -7.21 -48.89
N GLY A 46 11.98 -8.36 -49.40
CA GLY A 46 11.13 -9.42 -49.95
C GLY A 46 10.21 -10.11 -48.95
N PHE A 47 10.46 -9.93 -47.64
CA PHE A 47 9.65 -10.47 -46.55
C PHE A 47 8.87 -9.39 -45.79
N MET A 48 8.93 -8.12 -46.21
CA MET A 48 8.21 -7.04 -45.53
C MET A 48 6.72 -7.07 -45.85
N LEU A 49 5.90 -7.09 -44.80
CA LEU A 49 4.44 -7.06 -44.89
C LEU A 49 3.87 -5.93 -44.02
N PRO A 50 2.66 -5.43 -44.32
CA PRO A 50 1.89 -4.63 -43.38
C PRO A 50 1.83 -5.29 -41.99
N ALA A 51 1.94 -4.52 -40.92
CA ALA A 51 1.98 -5.03 -39.55
C ALA A 51 0.79 -5.94 -39.23
N VAL A 52 -0.42 -5.60 -39.70
CA VAL A 52 -1.65 -6.41 -39.55
C VAL A 52 -1.54 -7.80 -40.19
N GLN A 53 -0.72 -7.96 -41.23
CA GLN A 53 -0.46 -9.22 -41.93
C GLN A 53 0.79 -9.93 -41.40
N MET A 54 1.78 -9.18 -40.91
CA MET A 54 3.02 -9.72 -40.39
C MET A 54 2.80 -10.59 -39.15
N TYR A 55 1.98 -10.14 -38.19
CA TYR A 55 1.75 -10.87 -36.96
C TYR A 55 0.72 -12.00 -37.13
N THR A 56 1.02 -13.20 -36.62
CA THR A 56 0.19 -14.41 -36.80
C THR A 56 -0.09 -15.15 -35.48
N GLY A 57 0.20 -14.55 -34.34
CA GLY A 57 -0.15 -15.11 -33.03
C GLY A 57 -1.66 -15.16 -32.80
N ARG A 58 -2.13 -16.12 -32.00
CA ARG A 58 -3.57 -16.36 -31.78
C ARG A 58 -4.33 -15.16 -31.18
N GLN A 59 -3.70 -14.35 -30.33
CA GLN A 59 -4.30 -13.11 -29.84
C GLN A 59 -4.62 -12.16 -31.01
N HIS A 60 -3.65 -11.95 -31.90
CA HIS A 60 -3.77 -11.10 -33.08
C HIS A 60 -4.82 -11.65 -34.06
N CYS A 61 -4.86 -12.96 -34.30
CA CYS A 61 -5.89 -13.56 -35.15
C CYS A 61 -7.31 -13.30 -34.61
N PHE A 62 -7.56 -13.52 -33.31
CA PHE A 62 -8.88 -13.24 -32.75
C PHE A 62 -9.24 -11.76 -32.79
N LEU A 63 -8.27 -10.88 -32.53
CA LEU A 63 -8.46 -9.43 -32.67
C LEU A 63 -8.89 -9.08 -34.08
N ARG A 64 -8.16 -9.55 -35.10
CA ARG A 64 -8.49 -9.32 -36.52
C ARG A 64 -9.88 -9.83 -36.87
N GLU A 65 -10.22 -11.06 -36.47
CA GLU A 65 -11.57 -11.60 -36.66
C GLU A 65 -12.65 -10.70 -36.03
N GLY A 66 -12.38 -10.06 -34.89
CA GLY A 66 -13.29 -9.09 -34.26
C GLY A 66 -13.38 -7.76 -35.02
N LEU A 67 -12.25 -7.22 -35.46
CA LEU A 67 -12.19 -5.99 -36.27
C LEU A 67 -12.94 -6.17 -37.59
N ASP A 68 -12.73 -7.28 -38.29
CA ASP A 68 -13.37 -7.60 -39.56
C ASP A 68 -14.91 -7.64 -39.41
N LEU A 69 -15.42 -8.18 -38.29
CA LEU A 69 -16.85 -8.18 -37.98
C LEU A 69 -17.42 -6.76 -37.87
N LEU A 70 -16.76 -5.88 -37.09
CA LEU A 70 -17.21 -4.50 -36.92
C LEU A 70 -17.08 -3.68 -38.20
N ARG A 71 -15.97 -3.84 -38.93
CA ARG A 71 -15.70 -3.11 -40.18
C ARG A 71 -16.66 -3.52 -41.29
N THR A 72 -17.05 -4.80 -41.35
CA THR A 72 -18.07 -5.28 -42.30
C THR A 72 -19.44 -4.65 -42.03
N MET A 73 -19.80 -4.45 -40.76
CA MET A 73 -21.12 -3.93 -40.38
C MET A 73 -21.18 -2.39 -40.41
N TYR A 74 -20.15 -1.71 -39.92
CA TYR A 74 -20.14 -0.25 -39.68
C TYR A 74 -19.17 0.52 -40.60
N GLY A 75 -18.44 -0.16 -41.49
CA GLY A 75 -17.46 0.42 -42.41
C GLY A 75 -16.03 0.43 -41.85
N HIS A 76 -15.04 0.56 -42.73
CA HIS A 76 -13.62 0.43 -42.37
C HIS A 76 -13.13 1.47 -41.34
N GLY A 77 -13.69 2.68 -41.33
CA GLY A 77 -13.33 3.74 -40.38
C GLY A 77 -14.06 3.70 -39.04
N CYS A 78 -14.78 2.62 -38.71
CA CYS A 78 -15.49 2.52 -37.44
C CYS A 78 -14.56 2.21 -36.26
N ILE A 79 -13.38 1.63 -36.54
CA ILE A 79 -12.40 1.22 -35.53
C ILE A 79 -11.00 1.12 -36.14
N ASP A 80 -10.04 1.72 -35.47
CA ASP A 80 -8.63 1.74 -35.87
C ASP A 80 -7.79 0.78 -35.00
N LEU A 81 -6.67 0.30 -35.57
CA LEU A 81 -5.74 -0.60 -34.92
C LEU A 81 -4.33 0.00 -34.87
N LYS A 82 -3.74 0.01 -33.68
CA LYS A 82 -2.30 0.24 -33.49
C LYS A 82 -1.66 -0.98 -32.81
N ILE A 83 -0.41 -1.27 -33.16
CA ILE A 83 0.31 -2.43 -32.63
C ILE A 83 1.57 -1.97 -31.90
N LEU A 84 1.66 -2.26 -30.61
CA LEU A 84 2.84 -1.97 -29.82
C LEU A 84 3.90 -3.07 -30.02
N SER A 85 5.01 -2.68 -30.63
CA SER A 85 6.14 -3.51 -31.04
C SER A 85 7.39 -3.20 -30.22
N ALA A 86 8.05 -4.25 -29.72
CA ALA A 86 9.34 -4.11 -29.03
C ALA A 86 10.51 -3.75 -29.95
N GLY A 87 10.34 -3.83 -31.28
CA GLY A 87 11.32 -3.37 -32.25
C GLY A 87 11.02 -1.97 -32.79
N TYR A 88 9.78 -1.75 -33.22
CA TYR A 88 9.39 -0.55 -33.98
C TYR A 88 8.61 0.49 -33.16
N GLY A 89 8.32 0.23 -31.88
CA GLY A 89 7.46 1.12 -31.08
C GLY A 89 5.98 0.96 -31.44
N LEU A 90 5.24 2.07 -31.53
CA LEU A 90 3.81 2.05 -31.82
C LEU A 90 3.55 2.13 -33.34
N LEU A 91 3.10 1.00 -33.92
CA LEU A 91 2.91 0.83 -35.36
C LEU A 91 1.47 1.10 -35.80
N ASP A 92 1.33 1.64 -37.02
CA ASP A 92 0.09 1.59 -37.80
C ASP A 92 -0.17 0.20 -38.40
N GLU A 93 -1.43 -0.18 -38.58
CA GLU A 93 -1.79 -1.52 -39.07
C GLU A 93 -1.27 -1.81 -40.49
N GLU A 94 -1.16 -0.77 -41.32
CA GLU A 94 -0.66 -0.84 -42.70
C GLU A 94 0.85 -0.55 -42.82
N GLU A 95 1.52 -0.22 -41.72
CA GLU A 95 2.96 0.06 -41.72
C GLU A 95 3.74 -1.21 -42.10
N ARG A 96 4.59 -1.12 -43.12
CA ARG A 96 5.35 -2.28 -43.61
C ARG A 96 6.57 -2.49 -42.73
N ILE A 97 6.68 -3.69 -42.16
CA ILE A 97 7.77 -4.05 -41.25
C ILE A 97 8.51 -5.30 -41.73
N ALA A 98 9.81 -5.39 -41.43
CA ALA A 98 10.59 -6.61 -41.64
C ALA A 98 10.41 -7.61 -40.48
N PRO A 99 10.57 -8.93 -40.72
CA PRO A 99 10.50 -9.93 -39.66
C PRO A 99 11.67 -9.78 -38.67
N TYR A 100 11.38 -9.86 -37.38
CA TYR A 100 12.33 -9.61 -36.28
C TYR A 100 12.14 -10.60 -35.13
N ASN A 101 13.07 -10.68 -34.18
CA ASN A 101 12.96 -11.48 -32.96
C ASN A 101 13.35 -10.64 -31.74
N VAL A 102 12.43 -9.79 -31.31
CA VAL A 102 12.56 -8.92 -30.13
C VAL A 102 11.22 -8.90 -29.40
N SER A 103 11.25 -9.01 -28.07
CA SER A 103 10.06 -8.96 -27.23
C SER A 103 10.35 -8.22 -25.92
N PHE A 104 9.45 -7.34 -25.49
CA PHE A 104 9.53 -6.73 -24.16
C PHE A 104 9.49 -7.79 -23.05
N SER A 105 8.90 -8.97 -23.30
CA SER A 105 8.82 -10.05 -22.31
C SER A 105 10.16 -10.75 -22.05
N GLU A 106 11.19 -10.49 -22.85
CA GLU A 106 12.55 -10.99 -22.67
C GLU A 106 13.47 -9.97 -21.97
N MET A 107 12.95 -8.78 -21.64
CA MET A 107 13.68 -7.66 -21.02
C MET A 107 13.31 -7.52 -19.53
N LYS A 108 14.22 -6.97 -18.73
CA LYS A 108 13.91 -6.58 -17.33
C LYS A 108 13.01 -5.35 -17.30
N SER A 109 12.26 -5.16 -16.21
CA SER A 109 11.34 -4.02 -16.04
C SER A 109 11.99 -2.64 -16.24
N SER A 110 13.22 -2.44 -15.76
CA SER A 110 13.98 -1.19 -15.96
C SER A 110 14.38 -1.01 -17.42
N GLU A 111 14.83 -2.08 -18.08
CA GLU A 111 15.23 -2.09 -19.49
C GLU A 111 14.04 -1.81 -20.41
N ILE A 112 12.84 -2.34 -20.11
CA ILE A 112 11.61 -2.05 -20.84
C ILE A 112 11.33 -0.55 -20.84
N THR A 113 11.46 0.10 -19.68
CA THR A 113 11.13 1.52 -19.53
C THR A 113 12.09 2.39 -20.32
N GLU A 114 13.40 2.13 -20.23
CA GLU A 114 14.43 2.84 -20.98
C GLU A 114 14.31 2.60 -22.48
N TRP A 115 14.05 1.36 -22.90
CA TRP A 115 13.89 1.02 -24.31
C TRP A 115 12.62 1.62 -24.91
N ALA A 116 11.50 1.61 -24.18
CA ALA A 116 10.25 2.22 -24.63
C ALA A 116 10.37 3.76 -24.78
N LEU A 117 11.19 4.41 -23.94
CA LEU A 117 11.52 5.82 -24.09
C LEU A 117 12.31 6.08 -25.39
N GLN A 118 13.29 5.23 -25.72
CA GLN A 118 14.03 5.35 -26.99
C GLN A 118 13.14 5.15 -28.23
N LEU A 119 12.08 4.35 -28.10
CA LEU A 119 11.08 4.12 -29.14
C LEU A 119 9.98 5.20 -29.18
N GLU A 120 10.02 6.19 -28.28
CA GLU A 120 9.03 7.28 -28.16
C GLU A 120 7.59 6.74 -28.00
N VAL A 121 7.42 5.61 -27.29
CA VAL A 121 6.13 4.92 -27.17
C VAL A 121 5.08 5.81 -26.52
N LYS A 122 5.44 6.50 -25.43
CA LYS A 122 4.52 7.31 -24.65
C LYS A 122 4.08 8.54 -25.43
N GLU A 123 5.03 9.24 -26.02
CA GLU A 123 4.82 10.48 -26.77
C GLU A 123 3.91 10.24 -27.97
N LYS A 124 4.19 9.18 -28.76
CA LYS A 124 3.35 8.79 -29.90
C LYS A 124 1.96 8.35 -29.45
N LEU A 125 1.87 7.60 -28.35
CA LEU A 125 0.58 7.20 -27.80
C LEU A 125 -0.26 8.42 -27.43
N GLU A 126 0.29 9.36 -26.67
CA GLU A 126 -0.41 10.59 -26.25
C GLU A 126 -0.88 11.43 -27.43
N GLN A 127 -0.06 11.57 -28.48
CA GLN A 127 -0.44 12.28 -29.71
C GLN A 127 -1.65 11.65 -30.40
N ILE A 128 -1.66 10.32 -30.53
CA ILE A 128 -2.72 9.60 -31.23
C ILE A 128 -4.00 9.58 -30.41
N LEU A 129 -3.89 9.46 -29.08
CA LEU A 129 -5.06 9.31 -28.21
C LEU A 129 -6.05 10.47 -28.37
N VAL A 130 -5.59 11.71 -28.57
CA VAL A 130 -6.45 12.91 -28.68
C VAL A 130 -7.61 12.73 -29.69
N ASP A 131 -7.41 11.94 -30.74
CA ASP A 131 -8.41 11.74 -31.78
C ASP A 131 -9.50 10.71 -31.43
N TYR A 132 -9.41 9.99 -30.31
CA TYR A 132 -10.29 8.86 -30.00
C TYR A 132 -11.08 9.02 -28.70
N ASP A 133 -12.30 8.50 -28.70
CA ASP A 133 -13.22 8.55 -27.57
C ASP A 133 -13.16 7.27 -26.72
N LEU A 134 -13.04 6.11 -27.37
CA LEU A 134 -13.02 4.80 -26.70
C LEU A 134 -11.79 4.01 -27.15
N VAL A 135 -10.92 3.66 -26.21
CA VAL A 135 -9.63 3.04 -26.52
C VAL A 135 -9.48 1.73 -25.77
N PHE A 136 -9.32 0.62 -26.50
CA PHE A 136 -9.09 -0.70 -25.94
C PHE A 136 -7.60 -1.07 -25.93
N PHE A 137 -7.06 -1.44 -24.78
CA PHE A 137 -5.70 -1.96 -24.63
C PHE A 137 -5.74 -3.46 -24.38
N LEU A 138 -5.19 -4.25 -25.31
CA LEU A 138 -5.08 -5.71 -25.22
C LEU A 138 -3.65 -6.14 -24.82
N LEU A 139 -3.14 -5.56 -23.74
CA LEU A 139 -1.72 -5.64 -23.37
C LEU A 139 -1.49 -6.52 -22.14
N GLY A 140 -0.32 -7.15 -22.08
CA GLY A 140 0.17 -7.86 -20.88
C GLY A 140 1.18 -7.02 -20.11
N ASP A 141 1.65 -7.52 -18.97
CA ASP A 141 2.56 -6.84 -18.05
C ASP A 141 3.70 -6.06 -18.74
N SER A 142 4.55 -6.73 -19.51
CA SER A 142 5.72 -6.10 -20.15
C SER A 142 5.35 -4.96 -21.10
N TYR A 143 4.21 -5.08 -21.80
CA TYR A 143 3.74 -4.07 -22.75
C TYR A 143 3.01 -2.91 -22.06
N LEU A 144 2.33 -3.17 -20.94
CA LEU A 144 1.76 -2.12 -20.10
C LEU A 144 2.85 -1.27 -19.46
N ARG A 145 3.97 -1.87 -19.03
CA ARG A 145 5.15 -1.14 -18.55
C ARG A 145 5.71 -0.21 -19.63
N ALA A 146 5.81 -0.68 -20.87
CA ALA A 146 6.29 0.12 -22.00
C ALA A 146 5.42 1.36 -22.27
N LEU A 147 4.14 1.37 -21.90
CA LEU A 147 3.29 2.55 -22.07
C LEU A 147 3.66 3.70 -21.12
N SER A 148 4.35 3.42 -20.01
CA SER A 148 4.69 4.42 -18.99
C SER A 148 3.46 5.23 -18.52
N LEU A 149 2.38 4.51 -18.19
CA LEU A 149 1.13 5.07 -17.72
C LEU A 149 1.32 5.95 -16.46
N PRO A 150 0.49 6.99 -16.27
CA PRO A 150 -0.62 7.42 -17.11
C PRO A 150 -0.14 8.18 -18.35
N VAL A 151 -1.06 8.26 -19.30
CA VAL A 151 -0.93 9.09 -20.50
C VAL A 151 -1.87 10.28 -20.38
N VAL A 152 -1.48 11.40 -20.99
CA VAL A 152 -2.35 12.57 -21.10
C VAL A 152 -3.62 12.21 -21.86
N THR A 153 -4.77 12.53 -21.27
CA THR A 153 -6.10 12.18 -21.78
C THR A 153 -7.11 13.29 -21.51
N GLU A 154 -8.07 13.46 -22.42
CA GLU A 154 -9.26 14.31 -22.29
C GLU A 154 -10.35 13.62 -21.45
N GLU A 155 -11.26 14.40 -20.88
CA GLU A 155 -12.32 13.88 -19.98
C GLU A 155 -13.34 12.98 -20.68
N ARG A 156 -13.60 13.21 -21.97
CA ARG A 156 -14.52 12.41 -22.77
C ARG A 156 -14.02 10.99 -23.02
N GLN A 157 -12.70 10.78 -22.93
CA GLN A 157 -12.08 9.53 -23.35
C GLN A 157 -12.32 8.42 -22.32
N LYS A 158 -12.49 7.19 -22.79
CA LYS A 158 -12.59 5.98 -21.98
C LYS A 158 -11.50 5.00 -22.42
N LEU A 159 -10.58 4.67 -21.53
CA LEU A 159 -9.47 3.75 -21.77
C LEU A 159 -9.77 2.43 -21.06
N VAL A 160 -10.02 1.39 -21.85
CA VAL A 160 -10.41 0.06 -21.39
C VAL A 160 -9.24 -0.91 -21.55
N PHE A 161 -8.73 -1.43 -20.44
CA PHE A 161 -7.61 -2.36 -20.40
C PHE A 161 -8.10 -3.79 -20.20
N ILE A 162 -8.11 -4.60 -21.27
CA ILE A 162 -8.38 -6.03 -21.17
C ILE A 162 -7.06 -6.74 -20.89
N THR A 163 -6.84 -7.11 -19.63
CA THR A 163 -5.54 -7.63 -19.16
C THR A 163 -5.69 -8.68 -18.04
N GLY A 164 -4.57 -9.22 -17.54
CA GLY A 164 -4.60 -10.06 -16.35
C GLY A 164 -4.87 -9.23 -15.10
N TRP A 165 -5.59 -9.78 -14.11
CA TRP A 165 -5.79 -9.07 -12.83
C TRP A 165 -4.48 -8.69 -12.15
N SER A 166 -3.44 -9.52 -12.31
CA SER A 166 -2.07 -9.23 -11.87
C SER A 166 -1.52 -7.91 -12.42
N CYS A 167 -1.94 -7.50 -13.62
CA CYS A 167 -1.47 -6.29 -14.28
C CYS A 167 -2.27 -5.03 -13.89
N ALA A 168 -3.34 -5.16 -13.11
CA ALA A 168 -4.19 -4.04 -12.70
C ALA A 168 -3.43 -3.01 -11.85
N GLU A 169 -2.35 -3.43 -11.17
CA GLU A 169 -1.45 -2.54 -10.45
C GLU A 169 -0.63 -1.64 -11.36
N LEU A 170 -0.44 -1.96 -12.65
CA LEU A 170 0.29 -1.11 -13.59
C LEU A 170 -0.60 -0.02 -14.19
N ILE A 171 -1.90 -0.08 -13.93
CA ILE A 171 -2.90 0.77 -14.54
C ILE A 171 -3.39 1.75 -13.47
N PRO A 172 -3.18 3.07 -13.66
CA PRO A 172 -3.62 4.08 -12.72
C PRO A 172 -5.13 4.00 -12.46
N ASP A 173 -5.52 4.19 -11.19
CA ASP A 173 -6.92 4.21 -10.77
C ASP A 173 -7.57 5.58 -11.01
N LEU A 174 -7.70 5.92 -12.29
CA LEU A 174 -8.31 7.14 -12.79
C LEU A 174 -9.72 6.86 -13.32
N GLU A 175 -10.60 7.86 -13.26
CA GLU A 175 -12.01 7.72 -13.63
C GLU A 175 -12.24 7.28 -15.09
N ASN A 176 -11.33 7.65 -15.99
CA ASN A 176 -11.36 7.23 -17.39
C ASN A 176 -10.58 5.94 -17.68
N TYR A 177 -10.00 5.28 -16.67
CA TYR A 177 -9.20 4.06 -16.81
C TYR A 177 -9.97 2.86 -16.24
N LEU A 178 -10.50 2.03 -17.13
CA LEU A 178 -11.20 0.81 -16.74
C LEU A 178 -10.31 -0.42 -16.92
N VAL A 179 -10.27 -1.29 -15.92
CA VAL A 179 -9.67 -2.62 -16.02
C VAL A 179 -10.74 -3.69 -16.22
N VAL A 180 -10.65 -4.42 -17.33
CA VAL A 180 -11.36 -5.68 -17.57
C VAL A 180 -10.37 -6.81 -17.34
N GLY A 181 -10.26 -7.21 -16.08
CA GLY A 181 -9.26 -8.18 -15.63
C GLY A 181 -9.66 -9.62 -15.87
N THR A 182 -8.67 -10.46 -16.11
CA THR A 182 -8.80 -11.90 -16.34
C THR A 182 -7.91 -12.70 -15.38
N ALA A 183 -8.35 -13.91 -15.04
CA ALA A 183 -7.59 -14.89 -14.27
C ALA A 183 -7.19 -16.08 -15.16
N PRO A 184 -6.16 -16.87 -14.79
CA PRO A 184 -5.78 -18.07 -15.54
C PRO A 184 -6.93 -19.05 -15.79
N ALA A 185 -7.84 -19.20 -14.82
CA ALA A 185 -9.01 -20.06 -14.94
C ALA A 185 -9.97 -19.62 -16.07
N ASP A 186 -10.03 -18.32 -16.38
CA ASP A 186 -10.91 -17.79 -17.41
C ASP A 186 -10.53 -18.28 -18.81
N ALA A 187 -9.26 -18.61 -19.05
CA ALA A 187 -8.82 -19.17 -20.32
C ALA A 187 -9.63 -20.42 -20.69
N THR A 188 -9.79 -21.35 -19.74
CA THR A 188 -10.60 -22.56 -19.91
C THR A 188 -12.08 -22.23 -20.10
N SER A 189 -12.63 -21.35 -19.26
CA SER A 189 -14.04 -20.90 -19.32
C SER A 189 -14.40 -20.26 -20.66
N PHE A 190 -13.49 -19.52 -21.29
CA PHE A 190 -13.71 -18.90 -22.61
C PHE A 190 -13.25 -19.76 -23.79
N GLY A 191 -12.74 -20.98 -23.53
CA GLY A 191 -12.26 -21.90 -24.56
C GLY A 191 -11.07 -21.38 -25.36
N SER A 192 -10.12 -20.74 -24.68
CA SER A 192 -8.92 -20.14 -25.27
C SER A 192 -7.67 -20.49 -24.44
N ALA A 193 -6.49 -20.43 -25.04
CA ALA A 193 -5.25 -20.37 -24.25
C ALA A 193 -5.13 -19.00 -23.56
N LEU A 194 -4.38 -18.94 -22.46
CA LEU A 194 -4.18 -17.69 -21.68
C LEU A 194 -3.60 -16.56 -22.54
N VAL A 195 -2.58 -16.88 -23.35
CA VAL A 195 -1.92 -15.91 -24.25
C VAL A 195 -2.87 -15.33 -25.29
N SER A 196 -3.92 -16.05 -25.69
CA SER A 196 -4.91 -15.58 -26.68
C SER A 196 -6.20 -15.04 -26.08
N LEU A 197 -6.34 -15.08 -24.75
CA LEU A 197 -7.59 -14.75 -24.05
C LEU A 197 -8.04 -13.30 -24.30
N LYS A 198 -7.13 -12.33 -24.24
CA LYS A 198 -7.44 -10.91 -24.46
C LYS A 198 -8.07 -10.65 -25.85
N GLY A 199 -7.46 -11.20 -26.89
CA GLY A 199 -8.00 -11.11 -28.26
C GLY A 199 -9.33 -11.85 -28.40
N ARG A 200 -9.49 -12.99 -27.73
CA ARG A 200 -10.76 -13.74 -27.70
C ARG A 200 -11.90 -12.95 -27.06
N LEU A 201 -11.64 -12.30 -25.92
CA LEU A 201 -12.63 -11.47 -25.23
C LEU A 201 -13.03 -10.26 -26.07
N PHE A 202 -12.05 -9.59 -26.68
CA PHE A 202 -12.33 -8.50 -27.61
C PHE A 202 -13.20 -8.95 -28.79
N LYS A 203 -12.89 -10.09 -29.40
CA LYS A 203 -13.72 -10.68 -30.46
C LYS A 203 -15.17 -10.93 -30.00
N LEU A 204 -15.36 -11.48 -28.81
CA LEU A 204 -16.70 -11.74 -28.26
C LEU A 204 -17.49 -10.44 -28.07
N PHE A 205 -16.84 -9.39 -27.57
CA PHE A 205 -17.43 -8.05 -27.53
C PHE A 205 -17.85 -7.57 -28.94
N CYS A 206 -16.97 -7.67 -29.94
CA CYS A 206 -17.30 -7.31 -31.32
C CYS A 206 -18.49 -8.10 -31.87
N MET A 207 -18.58 -9.39 -31.56
CA MET A 207 -19.69 -10.25 -31.98
C MET A 207 -21.03 -9.78 -31.39
N GLU A 208 -21.07 -9.39 -30.12
CA GLU A 208 -22.28 -8.86 -29.49
C GLU A 208 -22.62 -7.46 -30.02
N ALA A 209 -21.62 -6.60 -30.23
CA ALA A 209 -21.79 -5.27 -30.83
C ALA A 209 -22.32 -5.30 -32.28
N VAL A 210 -22.09 -6.39 -33.02
CA VAL A 210 -22.66 -6.60 -34.35
C VAL A 210 -24.11 -7.08 -34.27
N LYS A 211 -24.47 -7.86 -33.24
CA LYS A 211 -25.86 -8.33 -33.04
C LYS A 211 -26.77 -7.24 -32.51
N ASP A 212 -26.24 -6.42 -31.62
CA ASP A 212 -26.96 -5.34 -30.94
C ASP A 212 -26.11 -4.06 -30.94
N PRO A 213 -26.42 -3.09 -31.82
CA PRO A 213 -25.71 -1.83 -31.89
C PRO A 213 -25.71 -1.02 -30.57
N ASP A 214 -26.70 -1.22 -29.70
CA ASP A 214 -26.78 -0.52 -28.41
C ASP A 214 -25.66 -0.94 -27.45
N VAL A 215 -25.04 -2.11 -27.68
CA VAL A 215 -23.88 -2.58 -26.90
C VAL A 215 -22.72 -1.60 -27.00
N LEU A 216 -22.45 -1.03 -28.18
CA LEU A 216 -21.35 -0.05 -28.34
C LEU A 216 -21.65 1.22 -27.55
N SER A 217 -22.87 1.75 -27.63
CA SER A 217 -23.30 2.95 -26.91
C SER A 217 -23.31 2.74 -25.40
N ARG A 218 -23.67 1.53 -24.98
CA ARG A 218 -23.65 1.13 -23.57
C ARG A 218 -22.23 0.99 -23.05
N VAL A 219 -21.32 0.34 -23.79
CA VAL A 219 -19.91 0.21 -23.40
C VAL A 219 -19.21 1.57 -23.44
N PHE A 220 -19.60 2.50 -24.31
CA PHE A 220 -19.06 3.86 -24.30
C PHE A 220 -19.49 4.64 -23.04
N SER A 221 -20.78 4.58 -22.69
CA SER A 221 -21.31 5.30 -21.53
C SER A 221 -20.91 4.66 -20.19
N ASP A 222 -20.92 3.32 -20.13
CA ASP A 222 -20.53 2.51 -18.98
C ASP A 222 -19.66 1.33 -19.41
N PRO A 223 -18.33 1.53 -19.51
CA PRO A 223 -17.43 0.48 -19.97
C PRO A 223 -17.36 -0.72 -19.00
N GLU A 224 -17.76 -0.56 -17.72
CA GLU A 224 -17.78 -1.66 -16.75
C GLU A 224 -18.76 -2.77 -17.17
N TYR A 225 -19.78 -2.42 -17.96
CA TYR A 225 -20.71 -3.37 -18.54
C TYR A 225 -20.04 -4.53 -19.29
N LEU A 226 -18.82 -4.35 -19.80
CA LEU A 226 -18.03 -5.41 -20.42
C LEU A 226 -17.85 -6.64 -19.52
N HIS A 227 -17.75 -6.47 -18.20
CA HIS A 227 -17.68 -7.59 -17.27
C HIS A 227 -18.94 -8.45 -17.35
N CYS A 228 -20.12 -7.82 -17.32
CA CYS A 228 -21.40 -8.53 -17.43
C CYS A 228 -21.61 -9.14 -18.82
N LEU A 229 -21.27 -8.40 -19.88
CA LEU A 229 -21.40 -8.86 -21.25
C LEU A 229 -20.56 -10.13 -21.48
N LEU A 230 -19.28 -10.09 -21.10
CA LEU A 230 -18.36 -11.21 -21.29
C LEU A 230 -18.70 -12.40 -20.39
N TYR A 231 -19.22 -12.17 -19.17
CA TYR A 231 -19.60 -13.26 -18.26
C TYR A 231 -20.57 -14.27 -18.89
N ARG A 232 -21.50 -13.79 -19.73
CA ARG A 232 -22.49 -14.63 -20.45
C ARG A 232 -21.86 -15.63 -21.43
N HIS A 233 -20.63 -15.39 -21.86
CA HIS A 233 -19.92 -16.24 -22.82
C HIS A 233 -19.06 -17.32 -22.17
N ARG A 234 -18.99 -17.38 -20.83
CA ARG A 234 -18.34 -18.47 -20.10
C ARG A 234 -19.01 -19.81 -20.41
N LYS A 235 -18.22 -20.86 -20.66
CA LYS A 235 -18.71 -22.21 -21.02
C LYS A 235 -19.68 -22.74 -19.98
N GLU A 236 -19.31 -22.62 -18.71
CA GLU A 236 -20.12 -23.05 -17.57
C GLU A 236 -21.51 -22.39 -17.57
N VAL A 237 -21.60 -21.11 -17.92
CA VAL A 237 -22.87 -20.38 -18.02
C VAL A 237 -23.66 -20.85 -19.26
N ARG A 238 -22.99 -21.02 -20.41
CA ARG A 238 -23.64 -21.50 -21.63
C ARG A 238 -24.19 -22.93 -21.49
N GLU A 239 -23.45 -23.81 -20.82
CA GLU A 239 -23.85 -25.19 -20.53
C GLU A 239 -25.01 -25.24 -19.53
N GLN A 240 -25.04 -24.33 -18.54
CA GLN A 240 -26.16 -24.19 -17.60
C GLN A 240 -27.43 -23.70 -18.30
N CYS A 241 -27.35 -22.69 -19.18
CA CYS A 241 -28.51 -22.22 -19.95
C CYS A 241 -29.08 -23.29 -20.91
N LEU A 242 -28.31 -24.32 -21.25
CA LEU A 242 -28.74 -25.44 -22.11
C LEU A 242 -29.33 -26.62 -21.30
N ASN A 243 -29.12 -26.67 -19.98
CA ASN A 243 -29.63 -27.72 -19.11
C ASN A 243 -30.96 -27.29 -18.46
N LEU A 244 -32.07 -27.82 -18.98
CA LEU A 244 -33.44 -27.58 -18.49
C LEU A 244 -33.71 -27.93 -17.00
N PHE A 245 -32.76 -28.55 -16.30
CA PHE A 245 -32.92 -29.12 -14.95
C PHE A 245 -31.95 -28.56 -13.90
N ASN A 246 -31.21 -27.48 -14.20
CA ASN A 246 -30.21 -26.93 -13.28
C ASN A 246 -30.65 -25.54 -12.76
N GLU A 247 -31.07 -25.46 -11.49
CA GLU A 247 -31.52 -24.24 -10.80
C GLU A 247 -30.37 -23.43 -10.19
N ALA A 248 -29.18 -23.43 -10.78
CA ALA A 248 -28.10 -22.56 -10.30
C ALA A 248 -28.39 -21.11 -10.71
N GLU A 249 -28.57 -20.20 -9.74
CA GLU A 249 -28.79 -18.78 -10.01
C GLU A 249 -27.56 -18.17 -10.72
N ILE A 250 -27.77 -17.66 -11.94
CA ILE A 250 -26.77 -16.86 -12.65
C ILE A 250 -26.66 -15.53 -11.90
N PRO A 251 -25.46 -15.12 -11.45
CA PRO A 251 -25.29 -13.84 -10.76
C PRO A 251 -25.85 -12.67 -11.58
N SER A 252 -26.51 -11.75 -10.90
CA SER A 252 -26.94 -10.49 -11.47
C SER A 252 -25.74 -9.66 -11.96
N CYS A 253 -25.99 -8.71 -12.87
CA CYS A 253 -24.91 -7.84 -13.35
C CYS A 253 -24.28 -7.03 -12.20
N GLU A 254 -25.06 -6.62 -11.19
CA GLU A 254 -24.54 -5.90 -10.03
C GLU A 254 -23.60 -6.77 -9.18
N GLU A 255 -23.90 -8.06 -9.00
CA GLU A 255 -23.02 -9.00 -8.30
C GLU A 255 -21.71 -9.25 -9.05
N ILE A 256 -21.77 -9.37 -10.38
CA ILE A 256 -20.59 -9.51 -11.24
C ILE A 256 -19.70 -8.27 -11.12
N LEU A 257 -20.30 -7.07 -11.21
CA LEU A 257 -19.58 -5.80 -11.08
C LEU A 257 -18.99 -5.63 -9.68
N ALA A 258 -19.71 -5.98 -8.63
CA ALA A 258 -19.21 -5.93 -7.25
C ALA A 258 -18.00 -6.85 -7.07
N GLY A 259 -18.06 -8.08 -7.58
CA GLY A 259 -16.93 -9.02 -7.56
C GLY A 259 -15.72 -8.53 -8.36
N ALA A 260 -15.95 -7.95 -9.53
CA ALA A 260 -14.88 -7.36 -10.36
C ALA A 260 -14.22 -6.16 -9.66
N ARG A 261 -15.01 -5.24 -9.07
CA ARG A 261 -14.51 -4.09 -8.30
C ARG A 261 -13.72 -4.54 -7.07
N GLN A 262 -14.21 -5.53 -6.33
CA GLN A 262 -13.50 -6.10 -5.17
C GLN A 262 -12.15 -6.70 -5.59
N THR A 263 -12.13 -7.45 -6.69
CA THR A 263 -10.90 -8.06 -7.22
C THR A 263 -9.93 -6.98 -7.70
N ALA A 264 -10.41 -6.00 -8.47
CA ALA A 264 -9.62 -4.85 -8.91
C ALA A 264 -9.01 -4.11 -7.72
N GLU A 265 -9.77 -3.87 -6.65
CA GLU A 265 -9.27 -3.24 -5.43
C GLU A 265 -8.18 -4.07 -4.76
N GLN A 266 -8.35 -5.40 -4.67
CA GLN A 266 -7.34 -6.30 -4.10
C GLN A 266 -6.00 -6.18 -4.83
N TYR A 267 -6.00 -6.12 -6.16
CA TYR A 267 -4.78 -5.97 -6.95
C TYR A 267 -4.26 -4.52 -6.97
N ARG A 268 -5.14 -3.51 -7.01
CA ARG A 268 -4.77 -2.08 -6.99
C ARG A 268 -4.16 -1.62 -5.67
N ARG A 269 -4.44 -2.29 -4.54
CA ARG A 269 -3.73 -2.04 -3.27
C ARG A 269 -2.21 -2.17 -3.37
N LYS A 270 -1.67 -2.72 -4.47
CA LYS A 270 -0.24 -2.80 -4.79
C LYS A 270 0.30 -1.57 -5.56
N PHE A 271 -0.55 -0.72 -6.14
CA PHE A 271 -0.14 0.50 -6.84
C PHE A 271 0.25 1.60 -5.86
N ALA A 272 1.34 2.29 -6.16
CA ALA A 272 1.92 3.30 -5.30
C ALA A 272 1.42 4.70 -5.65
N GLY A 273 0.49 5.19 -4.85
CA GLY A 273 -0.03 6.55 -4.91
C GLY A 273 -1.07 6.76 -5.99
N PHE A 274 -1.92 7.76 -5.79
CA PHE A 274 -2.92 8.20 -6.76
C PHE A 274 -2.38 9.43 -7.49
N ILE A 275 -2.50 9.42 -8.81
CA ILE A 275 -2.06 10.56 -9.63
C ILE A 275 -3.17 11.60 -9.59
N ILE A 276 -2.84 12.78 -9.04
CA ILE A 276 -3.76 13.89 -8.90
C ILE A 276 -3.56 14.82 -10.10
N LYS A 277 -4.58 14.98 -10.95
CA LYS A 277 -4.53 15.99 -12.03
C LYS A 277 -4.47 17.38 -11.40
N GLU A 278 -3.81 18.32 -12.06
CA GLU A 278 -3.58 19.69 -11.56
C GLU A 278 -4.86 20.35 -11.05
N LYS A 279 -5.99 20.20 -11.78
CA LYS A 279 -7.30 20.75 -11.40
C LYS A 279 -7.87 20.19 -10.09
N TYR A 280 -7.43 19.02 -9.64
CA TYR A 280 -7.88 18.36 -8.40
C TYR A 280 -6.95 18.62 -7.21
N LEU A 281 -5.85 19.35 -7.39
CA LEU A 281 -5.03 19.79 -6.27
C LEU A 281 -5.86 20.68 -5.33
N ALA A 282 -5.71 20.48 -4.03
CA ALA A 282 -6.37 21.31 -3.03
C ALA A 282 -5.72 22.70 -2.96
N ASP A 283 -6.53 23.72 -2.65
CA ASP A 283 -6.05 25.11 -2.64
C ASP A 283 -5.00 25.34 -1.55
N ASN A 284 -5.13 24.69 -0.40
CA ASN A 284 -4.13 24.77 0.67
C ASN A 284 -2.79 24.09 0.30
N TYR A 285 -2.80 23.09 -0.58
CA TYR A 285 -1.59 22.52 -1.18
C TYR A 285 -0.95 23.50 -2.17
N ARG A 286 -1.76 24.14 -3.04
CA ARG A 286 -1.27 25.18 -3.96
C ARG A 286 -0.69 26.39 -3.23
N ALA A 287 -1.23 26.72 -2.06
CA ALA A 287 -0.70 27.75 -1.17
C ALA A 287 0.65 27.38 -0.51
N GLY A 288 1.23 26.21 -0.83
CA GLY A 288 2.57 25.83 -0.43
C GLY A 288 2.69 25.27 0.99
N LYS A 289 1.57 24.89 1.63
CA LYS A 289 1.60 24.27 2.95
C LYS A 289 2.44 22.99 2.91
N GLN A 290 3.24 22.78 3.95
CA GLN A 290 4.08 21.60 4.09
C GLN A 290 3.39 20.54 4.95
N ILE A 291 3.67 19.26 4.66
CA ILE A 291 3.16 18.16 5.47
C ILE A 291 4.10 17.84 6.65
N ARG A 292 3.50 17.63 7.83
CA ARG A 292 4.21 17.33 9.10
C ARG A 292 3.88 15.94 9.63
N PHE A 293 4.89 15.23 10.10
CA PHE A 293 4.76 13.93 10.76
C PHE A 293 4.81 14.07 12.28
N PHE A 294 3.73 13.66 12.96
CA PHE A 294 3.65 13.61 14.42
C PHE A 294 3.88 12.18 14.94
N MET A 295 4.68 12.05 15.98
CA MET A 295 4.92 10.79 16.66
C MET A 295 4.03 10.67 17.91
N PRO A 296 3.10 9.70 17.98
CA PRO A 296 2.35 9.44 19.20
C PRO A 296 3.27 8.95 20.32
N GLU A 297 3.17 9.55 21.50
CA GLU A 297 3.96 9.24 22.69
C GLU A 297 3.29 8.12 23.51
N TRP A 298 4.06 7.07 23.86
CA TRP A 298 3.63 5.95 24.72
C TRP A 298 4.67 5.55 25.76
N ASN A 299 5.37 6.53 26.36
CA ASN A 299 6.47 6.34 27.30
C ASN A 299 7.64 5.55 26.68
N ASP A 300 7.96 5.86 25.43
CA ASP A 300 8.95 5.16 24.62
C ASP A 300 10.34 5.76 24.81
N ARG A 301 11.09 5.18 25.76
CA ARG A 301 12.50 5.48 26.03
C ARG A 301 13.34 4.22 26.15
N VAL A 302 14.66 4.38 25.99
CA VAL A 302 15.66 3.32 26.09
C VAL A 302 16.84 3.76 26.95
N ASP A 303 17.42 2.82 27.68
CA ASP A 303 18.58 3.07 28.54
C ASP A 303 19.83 3.23 27.67
N PRO A 304 20.46 4.41 27.56
CA PRO A 304 21.60 4.65 26.67
C PRO A 304 22.79 3.73 26.97
N ASP A 305 22.99 3.36 28.24
CA ASP A 305 24.12 2.59 28.73
C ASP A 305 23.83 1.09 28.85
N TYR A 306 22.73 0.61 28.26
CA TYR A 306 22.29 -0.79 28.35
C TYR A 306 23.40 -1.78 27.97
N ASP A 307 23.72 -2.70 28.88
CA ASP A 307 24.65 -3.80 28.60
C ASP A 307 23.93 -4.88 27.78
N PHE A 308 24.20 -4.87 26.47
CA PHE A 308 23.66 -5.88 25.56
C PHE A 308 24.21 -7.28 25.84
N SER A 309 25.43 -7.42 26.35
CA SER A 309 26.05 -8.71 26.61
C SER A 309 25.40 -9.41 27.79
N GLY A 310 25.20 -8.70 28.91
CA GLY A 310 24.54 -9.20 30.12
C GLY A 310 23.02 -8.99 30.19
N ASP A 311 22.44 -8.26 29.23
CA ASP A 311 21.03 -7.83 29.23
C ASP A 311 20.63 -6.94 30.44
N LEU A 312 21.56 -6.14 30.96
CA LEU A 312 21.40 -5.33 32.18
C LEU A 312 21.17 -3.85 31.89
N HIS A 313 20.30 -3.26 32.70
CA HIS A 313 20.11 -1.80 32.76
C HIS A 313 21.20 -1.14 33.61
N MET A 314 21.78 -0.06 33.11
CA MET A 314 22.92 0.63 33.73
C MET A 314 22.51 2.02 34.24
N ARG A 315 21.38 2.08 34.95
CA ARG A 315 20.77 3.33 35.45
C ARG A 315 21.32 3.84 36.79
N GLY A 316 22.00 2.97 37.54
CA GLY A 316 22.33 3.24 38.95
C GLY A 316 21.05 3.46 39.78
N GLU A 317 21.01 4.55 40.54
CA GLU A 317 19.86 4.93 41.40
C GLU A 317 18.79 5.74 40.67
N LYS A 318 19.05 6.17 39.42
CA LYS A 318 18.12 7.02 38.66
C LYS A 318 16.88 6.25 38.21
N THR A 319 15.76 6.95 38.14
CA THR A 319 14.53 6.41 37.55
C THR A 319 14.65 6.27 36.03
N PRO A 320 13.80 5.41 35.39
CA PRO A 320 13.76 5.33 33.93
C PRO A 320 13.38 6.64 33.24
N TYR A 321 12.71 7.57 33.92
CA TYR A 321 12.42 8.88 33.35
C TYR A 321 13.66 9.77 33.33
N GLU A 322 14.45 9.80 34.40
CA GLU A 322 15.65 10.64 34.53
C GLU A 322 16.83 10.18 33.68
N HIS A 323 16.91 8.86 33.39
CA HIS A 323 18.07 8.27 32.71
C HIS A 323 17.80 7.87 31.26
N ASP A 324 16.67 7.19 30.98
CA ASP A 324 16.44 6.68 29.63
C ASP A 324 16.18 7.82 28.64
N GLN A 325 16.53 7.61 27.39
CA GLN A 325 16.44 8.59 26.31
C GLN A 325 15.29 8.31 25.34
N TYR A 326 14.65 9.37 24.86
CA TYR A 326 13.71 9.34 23.75
C TYR A 326 14.43 9.22 22.41
N ALA A 327 13.70 8.84 21.35
CA ALA A 327 14.25 8.81 20.00
C ALA A 327 14.86 10.16 19.58
N HIS A 328 14.19 11.28 19.86
CA HIS A 328 14.67 12.62 19.48
C HIS A 328 15.91 13.10 20.26
N GLU A 329 16.30 12.39 21.33
CA GLU A 329 17.56 12.63 22.07
C GLU A 329 18.72 11.81 21.50
N ILE A 330 18.44 10.71 20.78
CA ILE A 330 19.45 9.78 20.24
C ILE A 330 19.94 10.21 18.85
N PHE A 331 19.05 10.73 18.00
CA PHE A 331 19.43 11.14 16.64
C PHE A 331 19.86 12.60 16.61
N PRO A 332 20.82 12.98 15.73
CA PRO A 332 21.29 14.38 15.62
C PRO A 332 20.18 15.38 15.30
N THR A 333 19.16 14.92 14.58
CA THR A 333 17.94 15.68 14.30
C THR A 333 16.72 14.79 14.60
N PRO A 334 15.66 15.30 15.24
CA PRO A 334 14.46 14.49 15.51
C PRO A 334 13.83 13.92 14.24
N ASN A 335 13.41 12.65 14.30
CA ASN A 335 12.87 11.90 13.16
C ASN A 335 11.36 12.13 12.93
N TYR A 336 10.83 13.21 13.48
CA TYR A 336 9.44 13.62 13.39
C TYR A 336 9.36 15.11 13.65
N ASP A 337 8.33 15.76 13.09
CA ASP A 337 8.15 17.21 13.17
C ASP A 337 7.52 17.63 14.50
N GLY A 338 6.72 16.75 15.11
CA GLY A 338 6.07 17.00 16.39
C GLY A 338 5.72 15.72 17.15
N ILE A 339 5.18 15.88 18.34
CA ILE A 339 4.74 14.78 19.21
C ILE A 339 3.23 14.90 19.42
N LEU A 340 2.52 13.77 19.42
CA LEU A 340 1.12 13.69 19.81
C LEU A 340 1.00 12.99 21.18
N VAL A 341 0.30 13.62 22.12
CA VAL A 341 0.07 13.07 23.46
C VAL A 341 -1.43 12.97 23.72
N SER A 342 -1.84 11.84 24.29
CA SER A 342 -3.24 11.59 24.60
C SER A 342 -3.55 11.82 26.08
N LEU A 343 -4.58 12.62 26.38
CA LEU A 343 -5.02 12.85 27.76
C LEU A 343 -5.43 11.57 28.47
N ALA A 344 -6.02 10.61 27.74
CA ALA A 344 -6.42 9.32 28.31
C ALA A 344 -5.24 8.43 28.74
N VAL A 345 -4.00 8.77 28.36
CA VAL A 345 -2.76 8.05 28.73
C VAL A 345 -2.00 8.76 29.85
N LEU A 346 -2.39 9.99 30.19
CA LEU A 346 -1.82 10.77 31.30
C LEU A 346 -2.59 10.47 32.59
N ASP A 347 -1.95 9.74 33.51
CA ASP A 347 -2.43 9.61 34.88
C ASP A 347 -2.25 10.93 35.66
N ASN A 348 -2.85 11.01 36.85
CA ASN A 348 -2.81 12.23 37.68
C ASN A 348 -1.37 12.64 38.06
N GLY A 349 -0.49 11.67 38.32
CA GLY A 349 0.90 11.96 38.67
C GLY A 349 1.67 12.61 37.51
N LYS A 350 1.47 12.12 36.28
CA LYS A 350 2.03 12.76 35.09
C LYS A 350 1.46 14.14 34.85
N LYS A 351 0.14 14.33 35.02
CA LYS A 351 -0.49 15.65 34.86
C LYS A 351 0.07 16.66 35.87
N GLU A 352 0.26 16.26 37.12
CA GLU A 352 0.89 17.10 38.15
C GLU A 352 2.33 17.46 37.78
N GLN A 353 3.13 16.49 37.34
CA GLN A 353 4.51 16.73 36.90
C GLN A 353 4.57 17.67 35.70
N ILE A 354 3.74 17.43 34.67
CA ILE A 354 3.66 18.27 33.48
C ILE A 354 3.14 19.66 33.82
N GLY A 355 2.19 19.79 34.76
CA GLY A 355 1.67 21.09 35.19
C GLY A 355 2.72 21.97 35.88
N GLN A 356 3.78 21.39 36.44
CA GLN A 356 4.90 22.13 37.04
C GLN A 356 5.95 22.54 35.99
N ASP A 357 6.30 21.64 35.08
CA ASP A 357 7.43 21.82 34.15
C ASP A 357 7.02 22.26 32.74
N GLY A 358 5.75 22.08 32.36
CA GLY A 358 5.24 22.19 31.00
C GLY A 358 5.54 20.95 30.14
N ILE A 359 4.70 20.69 29.14
CA ILE A 359 4.78 19.46 28.31
C ILE A 359 6.11 19.32 27.56
N HIS A 360 6.70 20.42 27.07
CA HIS A 360 7.97 20.39 26.35
C HIS A 360 9.12 19.91 27.21
N ARG A 361 9.23 20.42 28.44
CA ARG A 361 10.27 20.00 29.39
C ARG A 361 10.07 18.55 29.83
N PHE A 362 8.82 18.15 30.06
CA PHE A 362 8.49 16.77 30.40
C PHE A 362 8.92 15.79 29.29
N LEU A 363 8.66 16.14 28.03
CA LEU A 363 9.06 15.33 26.88
C LEU A 363 10.52 15.49 26.49
N ARG A 364 11.27 16.43 27.10
CA ARG A 364 12.61 16.87 26.68
C ARG A 364 12.67 17.23 25.19
N PHE A 365 11.59 17.81 24.70
CA PHE A 365 11.40 18.16 23.30
C PHE A 365 11.47 19.67 23.11
N SER A 366 12.24 20.11 22.12
CA SER A 366 12.53 21.52 21.88
C SER A 366 11.26 22.36 21.67
N GLU A 367 11.25 23.59 22.21
CA GLU A 367 10.10 24.51 22.18
C GLU A 367 9.77 25.03 20.77
N ASP A 368 10.72 24.94 19.82
CA ASP A 368 10.49 25.29 18.40
C ASP A 368 9.68 24.25 17.63
N ARG A 369 9.37 23.09 18.25
CA ARG A 369 8.66 21.98 17.61
C ARG A 369 7.32 21.68 18.30
N PRO A 370 6.24 21.48 17.55
CA PRO A 370 4.92 21.37 18.15
C PRO A 370 4.66 20.07 18.91
N VAL A 371 3.93 20.19 20.01
CA VAL A 371 3.26 19.11 20.74
C VAL A 371 1.75 19.28 20.61
N MET A 372 1.10 18.24 20.10
CA MET A 372 -0.34 18.15 19.89
C MET A 372 -0.98 17.27 20.97
N ALA A 373 -2.12 17.71 21.50
CA ALA A 373 -2.90 16.93 22.43
C ALA A 373 -4.21 16.41 21.82
N ASP A 374 -4.56 15.16 22.12
CA ASP A 374 -5.88 14.59 21.84
C ASP A 374 -6.54 14.02 23.11
N CYS A 375 -7.82 13.65 23.02
CA CYS A 375 -8.55 13.02 24.13
C CYS A 375 -8.29 11.51 24.23
N GLY A 376 -7.78 10.88 23.17
CA GLY A 376 -7.53 9.42 23.13
C GLY A 376 -8.77 8.58 22.87
N ALA A 377 -9.52 8.87 21.81
CA ALA A 377 -10.79 8.20 21.50
C ALA A 377 -10.74 6.68 21.38
N PHE A 378 -9.56 6.10 21.13
CA PHE A 378 -9.38 4.66 21.21
C PHE A 378 -9.56 4.08 22.62
N ASN A 379 -9.24 4.83 23.67
CA ASN A 379 -9.29 4.36 25.06
C ASN A 379 -10.73 4.30 25.58
N TYR A 380 -11.64 5.12 25.05
CA TYR A 380 -13.06 5.16 25.44
C TYR A 380 -14.01 4.73 24.32
N ILE A 381 -13.52 4.06 23.27
CA ILE A 381 -14.33 3.64 22.11
C ILE A 381 -15.54 2.77 22.51
N ALA A 382 -15.44 2.00 23.59
CA ALA A 382 -16.50 1.13 24.09
C ALA A 382 -17.52 1.87 24.98
N MET A 383 -17.21 3.11 25.40
CA MET A 383 -18.12 3.92 26.21
C MET A 383 -19.21 4.55 25.32
N GLU A 384 -20.38 4.76 25.90
CA GLU A 384 -21.49 5.39 25.20
C GLU A 384 -21.19 6.85 24.84
N GLU A 385 -20.55 7.57 25.76
CA GLU A 385 -20.14 8.96 25.65
C GLU A 385 -18.65 9.10 26.06
N PRO A 386 -17.92 10.10 25.53
CA PRO A 386 -16.56 10.42 25.98
C PRO A 386 -16.54 10.77 27.49
N PRO A 387 -15.48 10.40 28.23
CA PRO A 387 -15.40 10.62 29.67
C PRO A 387 -14.90 12.02 30.06
N PHE A 388 -14.98 12.99 29.14
CA PHE A 388 -14.43 14.33 29.31
C PHE A 388 -15.49 15.37 28.95
N THR A 389 -15.46 16.51 29.63
CA THR A 389 -16.20 17.70 29.21
C THR A 389 -15.30 18.64 28.41
N THR A 390 -15.90 19.45 27.54
CA THR A 390 -15.17 20.43 26.72
C THR A 390 -14.37 21.41 27.58
N ALA A 391 -14.94 21.90 28.68
CA ALA A 391 -14.26 22.83 29.58
C ALA A 391 -13.00 22.22 30.24
N GLU A 392 -13.11 20.99 30.76
CA GLU A 392 -11.97 20.29 31.38
C GLU A 392 -10.83 20.04 30.38
N VAL A 393 -11.16 19.73 29.13
CA VAL A 393 -10.17 19.49 28.08
C VAL A 393 -9.43 20.79 27.72
N LEU A 394 -10.15 21.90 27.54
CA LEU A 394 -9.56 23.20 27.26
C LEU A 394 -8.60 23.64 28.38
N GLU A 395 -9.04 23.54 29.63
CA GLU A 395 -8.23 23.89 30.80
C GLU A 395 -7.00 22.98 30.92
N SER A 396 -7.16 21.67 30.67
CA SER A 396 -6.04 20.72 30.65
C SER A 396 -5.01 21.07 29.58
N TYR A 397 -5.45 21.40 28.36
CA TYR A 397 -4.54 21.72 27.26
C TYR A 397 -3.72 22.98 27.52
N GLU A 398 -4.35 24.01 28.07
CA GLU A 398 -3.67 25.25 28.44
C GLU A 398 -2.70 25.05 29.60
N THR A 399 -3.17 24.42 30.69
CA THR A 399 -2.37 24.23 31.92
C THR A 399 -1.13 23.39 31.66
N LEU A 400 -1.23 22.40 30.78
CA LEU A 400 -0.11 21.52 30.43
C LEU A 400 0.82 22.13 29.36
N GLY A 401 0.43 23.24 28.72
CA GLY A 401 1.27 24.00 27.80
C GLY A 401 1.40 23.42 26.39
N PHE A 402 0.33 22.80 25.86
CA PHE A 402 0.33 22.25 24.50
C PHE A 402 0.33 23.34 23.42
N ASN A 403 0.85 23.06 22.22
CA ASN A 403 0.76 23.99 21.09
C ASN A 403 -0.52 23.80 20.28
N PHE A 404 -1.05 22.56 20.24
CA PHE A 404 -2.28 22.21 19.54
C PHE A 404 -3.21 21.39 20.44
N GLY A 405 -4.52 21.68 20.39
CA GLY A 405 -5.53 20.98 21.17
C GLY A 405 -6.70 20.51 20.31
N VAL A 406 -6.98 19.22 20.34
CA VAL A 406 -8.00 18.57 19.49
C VAL A 406 -9.35 18.49 20.21
N SER A 407 -10.44 18.85 19.52
CA SER A 407 -11.80 18.76 20.05
C SER A 407 -12.21 17.31 20.35
N ILE A 408 -13.06 17.10 21.37
CA ILE A 408 -13.55 15.78 21.77
C ILE A 408 -14.32 15.10 20.64
N ASP A 409 -13.93 13.87 20.28
CA ASP A 409 -14.57 13.07 19.25
C ASP A 409 -14.97 11.67 19.72
N HIS A 410 -15.74 10.96 18.89
CA HIS A 410 -16.11 9.56 19.10
C HIS A 410 -15.97 8.73 17.81
N LEU A 411 -15.14 7.69 17.84
CA LEU A 411 -14.75 6.92 16.64
C LEU A 411 -15.94 6.17 16.01
N ILE A 412 -16.01 6.18 14.69
CA ILE A 412 -17.01 5.46 13.88
C ILE A 412 -16.29 4.37 13.08
N VAL A 413 -16.03 3.23 13.74
CA VAL A 413 -15.29 2.09 13.17
C VAL A 413 -15.92 0.75 13.57
N GLY A 414 -15.65 -0.31 12.81
CA GLY A 414 -16.08 -1.67 13.16
C GLY A 414 -17.60 -1.81 13.26
N ASP A 415 -18.07 -2.46 14.33
CA ASP A 415 -19.51 -2.68 14.56
C ASP A 415 -20.27 -1.36 14.77
N PHE A 416 -19.63 -0.33 15.32
CA PHE A 416 -20.24 0.99 15.50
C PHE A 416 -20.52 1.70 14.17
N GLN A 417 -19.77 1.38 13.11
CA GLN A 417 -20.04 1.90 11.76
C GLN A 417 -21.19 1.14 11.08
N ARG A 418 -21.38 -0.14 11.42
CA ARG A 418 -22.43 -1.00 10.85
C ARG A 418 -23.80 -0.65 11.39
N ASP A 419 -23.88 -0.27 12.66
CA ASP A 419 -25.12 0.19 13.29
C ASP A 419 -25.48 1.62 12.82
N PRO A 420 -26.62 1.80 12.11
CA PRO A 420 -27.01 3.09 11.56
C PRO A 420 -27.41 4.12 12.63
N ILE A 421 -27.86 3.67 13.80
CA ILE A 421 -28.24 4.54 14.93
C ILE A 421 -26.98 5.02 15.63
N ILE A 422 -26.09 4.09 16.01
CA ILE A 422 -24.86 4.43 16.75
C ILE A 422 -23.94 5.31 15.92
N LYS A 423 -23.72 4.99 14.64
CA LYS A 423 -22.83 5.80 13.79
C LYS A 423 -23.32 7.24 13.66
N ARG A 424 -24.64 7.45 13.57
CA ARG A 424 -25.25 8.77 13.48
C ARG A 424 -25.13 9.52 14.81
N LYS A 425 -25.42 8.85 15.93
CA LYS A 425 -25.25 9.43 17.28
C LYS A 425 -23.82 9.93 17.49
N ARG A 426 -22.80 9.12 17.18
CA ARG A 426 -21.38 9.49 17.33
C ARG A 426 -20.96 10.62 16.39
N TYR A 427 -21.48 10.61 15.16
CA TYR A 427 -21.26 11.69 14.20
C TYR A 427 -21.82 13.03 14.72
N GLU A 428 -23.08 13.06 15.15
CA GLU A 428 -23.73 14.26 15.66
C GLU A 428 -23.09 14.76 16.96
N MET A 429 -22.71 13.84 17.85
CA MET A 429 -21.97 14.15 19.08
C MET A 429 -20.63 14.82 18.78
N THR A 430 -19.83 14.25 17.86
CA THR A 430 -18.54 14.84 17.47
C THR A 430 -18.72 16.26 16.92
N GLN A 431 -19.77 16.49 16.13
CA GLN A 431 -20.07 17.82 15.60
C GLN A 431 -20.45 18.82 16.70
N ARG A 432 -21.33 18.42 17.63
CA ARG A 432 -21.72 19.26 18.78
C ARG A 432 -20.53 19.60 19.67
N ASN A 433 -19.68 18.61 19.96
CA ASN A 433 -18.48 18.81 20.76
C ASN A 433 -17.50 19.77 20.09
N ALA A 434 -17.29 19.66 18.77
CA ALA A 434 -16.43 20.58 18.03
C ALA A 434 -16.98 22.02 17.99
N GLU A 435 -18.30 22.19 17.87
CA GLU A 435 -18.96 23.49 17.96
C GLU A 435 -18.82 24.10 19.38
N GLU A 436 -19.09 23.32 20.42
CA GLU A 436 -18.91 23.76 21.80
C GLU A 436 -17.45 24.14 22.08
N PHE A 437 -16.50 23.32 21.62
CA PHE A 437 -15.07 23.52 21.82
C PHE A 437 -14.60 24.87 21.28
N ILE A 438 -14.96 25.22 20.03
CA ILE A 438 -14.52 26.50 19.46
C ILE A 438 -15.21 27.70 20.11
N ASN A 439 -16.47 27.55 20.53
CA ASN A 439 -17.21 28.62 21.20
C ASN A 439 -16.62 28.92 22.59
N LEU A 440 -16.37 27.88 23.39
CA LEU A 440 -15.71 28.02 24.68
C LEU A 440 -14.26 28.48 24.54
N TYR A 441 -13.54 27.99 23.52
CA TYR A 441 -12.18 28.43 23.23
C TYR A 441 -12.11 29.95 22.96
N ARG A 442 -13.03 30.49 22.14
CA ARG A 442 -13.10 31.93 21.84
C ARG A 442 -13.53 32.79 23.03
N ALA A 443 -14.37 32.24 23.91
CA ALA A 443 -14.78 32.93 25.12
C ALA A 443 -13.68 32.94 26.20
N GLY A 444 -12.79 31.94 26.17
CA GLY A 444 -11.64 31.84 27.05
C GLY A 444 -10.40 32.58 26.54
N LYS A 445 -9.35 32.58 27.36
CA LYS A 445 -8.03 33.13 27.01
C LYS A 445 -7.03 31.98 26.86
N TYR A 446 -7.22 31.16 25.83
CA TYR A 446 -6.34 30.02 25.53
C TYR A 446 -5.28 30.41 24.50
N SER A 447 -4.10 29.81 24.60
CA SER A 447 -2.92 30.11 23.77
C SER A 447 -2.63 29.04 22.72
N PHE A 448 -3.03 27.79 22.97
CA PHE A 448 -2.84 26.68 22.01
C PHE A 448 -3.77 26.83 20.80
N LYS A 449 -3.36 26.37 19.61
CA LYS A 449 -4.22 26.43 18.42
C LYS A 449 -5.26 25.29 18.42
N PRO A 450 -6.57 25.59 18.28
CA PRO A 450 -7.63 24.58 18.35
C PRO A 450 -7.75 23.78 17.05
N ILE A 451 -8.04 22.48 17.15
CA ILE A 451 -8.24 21.58 16.02
C ILE A 451 -9.61 20.91 16.11
N GLY A 452 -10.45 21.11 15.11
CA GLY A 452 -11.78 20.47 15.03
C GLY A 452 -11.70 19.09 14.39
N VAL A 453 -12.33 18.07 14.98
CA VAL A 453 -12.33 16.70 14.43
C VAL A 453 -13.56 16.44 13.56
N ALA A 454 -13.30 16.01 12.33
CA ALA A 454 -14.31 15.48 11.42
C ALA A 454 -14.30 13.94 11.45
N GLN A 455 -15.42 13.36 11.85
CA GLN A 455 -15.72 11.93 11.71
C GLN A 455 -16.63 11.67 10.52
N GLY A 456 -16.62 10.44 10.01
CA GLY A 456 -17.47 10.02 8.89
C GLY A 456 -17.31 8.54 8.53
N TRP A 457 -18.24 8.00 7.73
CA TRP A 457 -18.20 6.60 7.27
C TRP A 457 -18.01 6.48 5.75
N ASP A 458 -18.35 7.52 4.98
CA ASP A 458 -18.27 7.61 3.52
C ASP A 458 -17.79 9.01 3.07
N PRO A 459 -17.35 9.21 1.81
CA PRO A 459 -16.85 10.52 1.38
C PRO A 459 -17.83 11.70 1.57
N PRO A 460 -19.15 11.58 1.29
CA PRO A 460 -20.11 12.65 1.55
C PRO A 460 -20.21 13.07 3.03
N SER A 461 -20.22 12.11 3.96
CA SER A 461 -20.27 12.42 5.40
C SER A 461 -19.02 13.16 5.88
N TYR A 462 -17.82 12.79 5.41
CA TYR A 462 -16.61 13.56 5.70
C TYR A 462 -16.67 14.98 5.14
N ARG A 463 -17.09 15.17 3.89
CA ARG A 463 -17.22 16.50 3.29
C ARG A 463 -18.18 17.40 4.07
N ALA A 464 -19.33 16.85 4.48
CA ALA A 464 -20.31 17.59 5.28
C ALA A 464 -19.76 17.99 6.65
N SER A 465 -19.06 17.07 7.32
CA SER A 465 -18.40 17.27 8.61
C SER A 465 -17.32 18.35 8.54
N VAL A 466 -16.45 18.28 7.53
CA VAL A 466 -15.40 19.28 7.26
C VAL A 466 -15.99 20.65 6.98
N LYS A 467 -17.03 20.74 6.13
CA LYS A 467 -17.67 22.01 5.82
C LYS A 467 -18.21 22.69 7.08
N LYS A 468 -18.84 21.95 7.99
CA LYS A 468 -19.32 22.50 9.27
C LYS A 468 -18.18 23.06 10.12
N LEU A 469 -17.06 22.36 10.23
CA LEU A 469 -15.90 22.87 10.97
C LEU A 469 -15.36 24.18 10.38
N ILE A 470 -15.30 24.27 9.04
CA ILE A 470 -14.92 25.51 8.34
C ILE A 470 -15.93 26.62 8.64
N ASP A 471 -17.24 26.33 8.54
CA ASP A 471 -18.32 27.27 8.83
C ASP A 471 -18.27 27.75 10.30
N HIS A 472 -17.84 26.91 11.24
CA HIS A 472 -17.60 27.28 12.63
C HIS A 472 -16.33 28.12 12.84
N GLY A 473 -15.47 28.24 11.82
CA GLY A 473 -14.28 29.09 11.80
C GLY A 473 -13.01 28.42 12.34
N TYR A 474 -12.89 27.10 12.21
CA TYR A 474 -11.61 26.42 12.39
C TYR A 474 -10.67 26.70 11.21
N ASP A 475 -9.39 26.93 11.50
CA ASP A 475 -8.31 27.01 10.51
C ASP A 475 -7.37 25.80 10.55
N TYR A 476 -7.62 24.86 11.48
CA TYR A 476 -6.98 23.55 11.55
C TYR A 476 -8.06 22.51 11.88
N ILE A 477 -8.17 21.49 11.05
CA ILE A 477 -9.09 20.37 11.22
C ILE A 477 -8.35 19.03 11.19
N ALA A 478 -8.98 17.98 11.72
CA ALA A 478 -8.47 16.62 11.68
C ALA A 478 -9.52 15.64 11.15
N LEU A 479 -9.10 14.62 10.42
CA LEU A 479 -9.95 13.53 9.95
C LEU A 479 -9.72 12.28 10.80
N GLY A 480 -10.75 11.87 11.54
CA GLY A 480 -10.76 10.69 12.40
C GLY A 480 -11.22 9.40 11.70
N SER A 481 -11.19 8.27 12.41
CA SER A 481 -11.67 6.95 11.95
C SER A 481 -11.09 6.45 10.61
N LEU A 482 -9.87 6.88 10.26
CA LEU A 482 -9.21 6.49 9.01
C LEU A 482 -8.40 5.18 9.10
N ILE A 483 -7.95 4.78 10.30
CA ILE A 483 -7.09 3.59 10.50
C ILE A 483 -7.61 2.29 9.82
N PRO A 484 -8.90 1.90 9.91
CA PRO A 484 -9.37 0.69 9.26
C PRO A 484 -9.56 0.84 7.74
N LYS A 485 -9.46 2.06 7.20
CA LYS A 485 -9.69 2.35 5.79
C LYS A 485 -8.45 2.03 4.94
N THR A 486 -8.70 1.63 3.69
CA THR A 486 -7.63 1.41 2.70
C THR A 486 -7.12 2.74 2.16
N SER A 487 -5.93 2.71 1.54
CA SER A 487 -5.37 3.91 0.89
C SER A 487 -6.31 4.49 -0.18
N ARG A 488 -7.08 3.64 -0.88
CA ARG A 488 -8.11 4.07 -1.84
C ARG A 488 -9.29 4.75 -1.17
N GLN A 489 -9.82 4.18 -0.10
CA GLN A 489 -10.92 4.79 0.64
C GLN A 489 -10.52 6.16 1.21
N ILE A 490 -9.29 6.29 1.73
CA ILE A 490 -8.77 7.57 2.20
C ILE A 490 -8.63 8.55 1.03
N TYR A 491 -8.10 8.10 -0.11
CA TYR A 491 -8.05 8.92 -1.33
C TYR A 491 -9.42 9.44 -1.77
N GLU A 492 -10.46 8.59 -1.78
CA GLU A 492 -11.81 9.02 -2.15
C GLU A 492 -12.41 10.04 -1.18
N ILE A 493 -12.15 9.87 0.12
CA ILE A 493 -12.50 10.86 1.14
C ILE A 493 -11.79 12.18 0.86
N MET A 494 -10.47 12.15 0.72
CA MET A 494 -9.65 13.35 0.47
C MET A 494 -10.04 14.03 -0.83
N ARG A 495 -10.29 13.28 -1.92
CA ARG A 495 -10.74 13.84 -3.21
C ARG A 495 -12.08 14.55 -3.10
N THR A 496 -12.97 14.06 -2.23
CA THR A 496 -14.30 14.66 -2.01
C THR A 496 -14.22 15.88 -1.08
N VAL A 497 -13.25 15.88 -0.15
CA VAL A 497 -13.00 16.98 0.79
C VAL A 497 -12.20 18.12 0.16
N ALA A 498 -11.21 17.83 -0.67
CA ALA A 498 -10.29 18.80 -1.27
C ALA A 498 -10.96 20.05 -1.87
N PRO A 499 -12.09 19.94 -2.63
CA PRO A 499 -12.74 21.10 -3.25
C PRO A 499 -13.39 22.08 -2.27
N VAL A 500 -13.51 21.73 -0.97
CA VAL A 500 -14.08 22.62 0.05
C VAL A 500 -13.02 23.18 1.00
N LEU A 501 -11.74 22.84 0.83
CA LEU A 501 -10.65 23.28 1.71
C LEU A 501 -10.15 24.67 1.28
N PRO A 502 -10.26 25.71 2.14
CA PRO A 502 -9.66 27.01 1.87
C PRO A 502 -8.13 26.98 1.91
N GLU A 503 -7.45 27.91 1.24
CA GLU A 503 -5.98 28.00 1.21
C GLU A 503 -5.31 28.02 2.59
N TYR A 504 -5.93 28.67 3.57
CA TYR A 504 -5.37 28.84 4.92
C TYR A 504 -5.44 27.57 5.78
N ILE A 505 -6.26 26.58 5.41
CA ILE A 505 -6.62 25.49 6.33
C ILE A 505 -5.53 24.42 6.45
N ASP A 506 -5.25 24.01 7.69
CA ASP A 506 -4.46 22.82 7.99
C ASP A 506 -5.37 21.59 8.14
N VAL A 507 -4.92 20.43 7.64
CA VAL A 507 -5.66 19.17 7.72
C VAL A 507 -4.77 18.07 8.27
N HIS A 508 -5.16 17.51 9.42
CA HIS A 508 -4.50 16.37 10.05
C HIS A 508 -5.19 15.05 9.70
N LEU A 509 -4.42 14.00 9.38
CA LEU A 509 -4.95 12.65 9.15
C LEU A 509 -4.54 11.72 10.29
N PHE A 510 -5.51 11.25 11.08
CA PHE A 510 -5.22 10.41 12.24
C PHE A 510 -4.80 8.98 11.86
N GLY A 511 -3.68 8.52 12.42
CA GLY A 511 -3.23 7.13 12.43
C GLY A 511 -2.78 6.58 11.07
N ILE A 512 -2.29 7.43 10.17
CA ILE A 512 -1.92 7.03 8.81
C ILE A 512 -0.46 6.59 8.72
N THR A 513 -0.24 5.37 8.20
CA THR A 513 1.12 4.82 7.92
C THR A 513 1.17 4.26 6.50
N ARG A 514 1.21 5.12 5.50
CA ARG A 514 1.10 4.73 4.07
C ARG A 514 2.08 5.56 3.23
N THR A 515 3.34 5.13 3.15
CA THR A 515 4.36 5.84 2.35
C THR A 515 3.94 5.96 0.89
N GLU A 516 3.19 4.98 0.40
CA GLU A 516 2.70 4.92 -0.97
C GLU A 516 1.60 5.96 -1.26
N GLY A 517 0.76 6.31 -0.29
CA GLY A 517 -0.37 7.23 -0.50
C GLY A 517 -0.11 8.67 -0.08
N ILE A 518 0.93 8.91 0.72
CA ILE A 518 1.09 10.18 1.44
C ILE A 518 1.23 11.39 0.53
N ARG A 519 1.92 11.26 -0.62
CA ARG A 519 2.04 12.32 -1.62
C ARG A 519 0.68 12.74 -2.16
N SER A 520 -0.16 11.78 -2.53
CA SER A 520 -1.49 12.03 -3.06
C SER A 520 -2.41 12.63 -2.00
N PHE A 521 -2.31 12.19 -0.75
CA PHE A 521 -3.07 12.79 0.35
C PHE A 521 -2.64 14.23 0.58
N HIS A 522 -1.34 14.52 0.48
CA HIS A 522 -0.81 15.88 0.59
C HIS A 522 -1.30 16.78 -0.55
N GLN A 523 -1.24 16.30 -1.79
CA GLN A 523 -1.79 16.99 -2.98
C GLN A 523 -3.30 17.29 -2.86
N LEU A 524 -4.03 16.45 -2.14
CA LEU A 524 -5.45 16.63 -1.82
C LEU A 524 -5.70 17.42 -0.52
N GLY A 525 -4.66 18.00 0.07
CA GLY A 525 -4.77 18.99 1.14
C GLY A 525 -4.40 18.53 2.55
N ALA A 526 -3.89 17.31 2.74
CA ALA A 526 -3.34 16.90 4.03
C ALA A 526 -2.07 17.69 4.37
N THR A 527 -1.99 18.28 5.56
CA THR A 527 -0.83 19.07 6.03
C THR A 527 -0.18 18.46 7.27
N SER A 528 -0.77 17.41 7.84
CA SER A 528 -0.12 16.62 8.88
C SER A 528 -0.74 15.23 9.03
N PHE A 529 -0.03 14.33 9.68
CA PHE A 529 -0.51 13.01 10.07
C PHE A 529 0.28 12.49 11.27
N ASP A 530 -0.27 11.51 11.98
CA ASP A 530 0.43 10.82 13.05
C ASP A 530 0.53 9.31 12.81
N SER A 531 1.59 8.71 13.35
CA SER A 531 1.71 7.25 13.37
C SER A 531 2.78 6.72 14.32
N ALA A 532 2.37 5.79 15.20
CA ALA A 532 3.26 4.90 15.94
C ALA A 532 3.49 3.55 15.22
N GLY A 533 3.03 3.41 13.97
CA GLY A 533 3.10 2.18 13.18
C GLY A 533 4.52 1.65 12.97
N PRO A 534 5.46 2.46 12.43
CA PRO A 534 6.85 2.02 12.21
C PRO A 534 7.54 1.54 13.48
N LEU A 535 7.34 2.28 14.59
CA LEU A 535 7.85 1.92 15.91
C LEU A 535 7.27 0.60 16.40
N ARG A 536 5.93 0.46 16.44
CA ARG A 536 5.27 -0.74 16.97
C ARG A 536 5.53 -1.99 16.12
N GLN A 537 5.69 -1.84 14.79
CA GLN A 537 6.02 -2.97 13.91
C GLN A 537 7.34 -3.65 14.29
N ALA A 538 8.26 -2.94 14.95
CA ALA A 538 9.53 -3.53 15.40
C ALA A 538 9.35 -4.72 16.35
N TRP A 539 8.22 -4.83 17.07
CA TRP A 539 7.93 -5.98 17.95
C TRP A 539 6.55 -6.61 17.77
N LEU A 540 5.61 -5.98 17.06
CA LEU A 540 4.31 -6.58 16.77
C LEU A 540 4.30 -7.42 15.48
N SER A 541 5.24 -7.16 14.55
CA SER A 541 5.29 -7.89 13.28
C SER A 541 5.92 -9.28 13.43
N ALA A 542 5.42 -10.24 12.66
CA ALA A 542 6.03 -11.56 12.53
C ALA A 542 7.22 -11.58 11.55
N ARG A 543 7.18 -10.73 10.51
CA ARG A 543 8.08 -10.80 9.34
C ARG A 543 8.76 -9.48 8.97
N SER A 544 8.25 -8.35 9.46
CA SER A 544 8.65 -7.01 9.01
C SER A 544 8.94 -6.13 10.22
N ASN A 545 10.03 -6.45 10.90
CA ASN A 545 10.44 -5.80 12.15
C ASN A 545 11.48 -4.70 11.93
N TYR A 546 12.26 -4.77 10.84
CA TYR A 546 13.33 -3.83 10.51
C TYR A 546 13.05 -3.19 9.15
N TYR A 547 12.97 -1.87 9.11
CA TYR A 547 12.77 -1.09 7.88
C TYR A 547 14.11 -0.80 7.21
N SER A 548 14.13 -0.74 5.87
CA SER A 548 15.33 -0.39 5.11
C SER A 548 15.03 0.62 4.00
N MET A 549 16.07 1.24 3.45
CA MET A 549 15.99 2.07 2.23
C MET A 549 16.14 1.24 0.94
N GLU A 550 16.38 -0.08 1.03
CA GLU A 550 16.49 -0.97 -0.12
C GLU A 550 15.13 -1.04 -0.82
N ARG A 551 15.11 -0.79 -2.14
CA ARG A 551 13.91 -0.96 -2.96
C ARG A 551 13.67 -2.45 -3.19
N ILE A 552 12.42 -2.84 -3.34
CA ILE A 552 12.08 -4.22 -3.68
C ILE A 552 12.41 -4.43 -5.16
N GLU A 553 13.60 -5.00 -5.43
CA GLU A 553 14.10 -5.28 -6.79
C GLU A 553 13.32 -6.43 -7.46
N ASP A 554 12.83 -7.39 -6.67
CA ASP A 554 12.17 -8.63 -7.12
C ASP A 554 10.70 -8.71 -6.71
N SER A 555 9.88 -7.76 -7.14
CA SER A 555 8.46 -8.08 -7.21
C SER A 555 7.95 -7.82 -8.61
N GLU A 556 7.50 -8.90 -9.27
CA GLU A 556 6.52 -8.89 -10.36
C GLU A 556 5.23 -8.09 -10.02
N PHE A 557 5.17 -7.41 -8.85
CA PHE A 557 3.96 -7.00 -8.15
C PHE A 557 4.05 -5.70 -7.30
N SER A 558 5.12 -4.89 -7.39
CA SER A 558 5.22 -3.61 -6.63
C SER A 558 6.48 -2.81 -7.03
N SER A 559 6.32 -1.76 -7.83
CA SER A 559 7.43 -0.92 -8.32
C SER A 559 7.90 0.17 -7.34
N ASN A 560 7.33 0.29 -6.13
CA ASN A 560 7.59 1.45 -5.26
C ASN A 560 7.69 1.13 -3.75
N GLY A 561 7.74 -0.16 -3.37
CA GLY A 561 7.90 -0.58 -1.98
C GLY A 561 9.35 -0.58 -1.50
N TYR A 562 9.54 -0.39 -0.19
CA TYR A 562 10.83 -0.57 0.47
C TYR A 562 10.88 -1.94 1.16
N LYS A 563 12.04 -2.60 1.10
CA LYS A 563 12.27 -3.89 1.73
C LYS A 563 12.22 -3.75 3.25
N LYS A 564 11.56 -4.71 3.88
CA LYS A 564 11.52 -4.88 5.34
C LYS A 564 12.00 -6.29 5.68
N TYR A 565 12.68 -6.41 6.81
CA TYR A 565 13.29 -7.66 7.26
C TYR A 565 12.72 -8.12 8.59
N ALA A 566 12.76 -9.43 8.83
CA ALA A 566 12.40 -10.00 10.11
C ALA A 566 13.51 -9.78 11.15
N ALA A 567 13.12 -9.68 12.42
CA ALA A 567 14.07 -9.71 13.52
C ALA A 567 14.28 -11.16 13.98
N ILE A 568 15.51 -11.51 14.34
CA ILE A 568 15.91 -12.84 14.78
C ILE A 568 15.39 -13.07 16.21
N ARG A 569 14.55 -14.08 16.40
CA ARG A 569 13.87 -14.32 17.68
C ARG A 569 14.77 -15.06 18.66
N ILE A 570 15.22 -14.33 19.68
CA ILE A 570 15.94 -14.88 20.84
C ILE A 570 15.33 -14.29 22.12
N PRO A 571 14.04 -14.58 22.41
CA PRO A 571 13.36 -14.09 23.61
C PRO A 571 14.03 -14.59 24.90
N PHE A 572 13.68 -14.05 26.06
CA PHE A 572 14.14 -14.61 27.34
C PHE A 572 13.42 -15.93 27.64
N VAL A 573 14.11 -16.86 28.30
CA VAL A 573 13.46 -17.97 29.01
C VAL A 573 12.56 -17.45 30.12
N ASN A 574 11.32 -17.93 30.15
CA ASN A 574 10.40 -17.68 31.26
C ASN A 574 10.34 -18.95 32.13
N PRO A 575 10.96 -18.96 33.33
CA PRO A 575 11.09 -20.17 34.13
C PRO A 575 9.78 -20.62 34.78
N LYS A 576 8.75 -19.76 34.81
CA LYS A 576 7.49 -20.05 35.50
C LYS A 576 6.80 -21.28 34.89
N TYR A 577 6.40 -22.24 35.73
CA TYR A 577 5.76 -23.52 35.35
C TYR A 577 6.59 -24.45 34.46
N LEU A 578 7.92 -24.30 34.45
CA LEU A 578 8.84 -25.20 33.79
C LEU A 578 9.75 -25.92 34.81
N PRO A 579 10.19 -27.16 34.54
CA PRO A 579 11.20 -27.83 35.36
C PRO A 579 12.56 -27.14 35.27
N ASP A 580 13.31 -27.09 36.38
CA ASP A 580 14.63 -26.46 36.46
C ASP A 580 15.65 -27.04 35.45
N SER A 581 15.56 -28.33 35.13
CA SER A 581 16.41 -28.95 34.10
C SER A 581 16.19 -28.33 32.73
N LEU A 582 14.93 -28.18 32.33
CA LEU A 582 14.55 -27.58 31.04
C LEU A 582 14.88 -26.08 31.02
N VAL A 583 14.73 -25.38 32.14
CA VAL A 583 15.13 -23.96 32.24
C VAL A 583 16.64 -23.80 32.00
N ARG A 584 17.47 -24.67 32.59
CA ARG A 584 18.93 -24.65 32.37
C ARG A 584 19.30 -24.97 30.92
N GLU A 585 18.72 -26.02 30.35
CA GLU A 585 18.93 -26.40 28.94
C GLU A 585 18.56 -25.25 27.99
N LEU A 586 17.40 -24.63 28.20
CA LEU A 586 16.98 -23.48 27.38
C LEU A 586 17.91 -22.28 27.55
N ALA A 587 18.40 -22.03 28.76
CA ALA A 587 19.35 -20.94 29.01
C ALA A 587 20.69 -21.17 28.29
N GLU A 588 21.18 -22.41 28.23
CA GLU A 588 22.38 -22.77 27.47
C GLU A 588 22.16 -22.56 25.96
N LEU A 589 21.02 -23.03 25.42
CA LEU A 589 20.65 -22.82 24.01
C LEU A 589 20.46 -21.34 23.67
N GLU A 590 19.90 -20.56 24.60
CA GLU A 590 19.73 -19.11 24.46
C GLU A 590 21.07 -18.40 24.30
N GLN A 591 22.03 -18.71 25.19
CA GLN A 591 23.38 -18.13 25.13
C GLN A 591 24.14 -18.58 23.88
N ALA A 592 24.00 -19.85 23.48
CA ALA A 592 24.58 -20.36 22.24
C ALA A 592 24.03 -19.60 21.01
N ALA A 593 22.72 -19.37 20.94
CA ALA A 593 22.10 -18.61 19.85
C ALA A 593 22.57 -17.15 19.83
N LEU A 594 22.64 -16.47 20.99
CA LEU A 594 23.17 -15.10 21.10
C LEU A 594 24.63 -15.03 20.64
N ALA A 595 25.47 -15.94 21.12
CA ALA A 595 26.88 -15.99 20.77
C ALA A 595 27.08 -16.23 19.27
N ALA A 596 26.35 -17.19 18.68
CA ALA A 596 26.45 -17.51 17.26
C ALA A 596 26.06 -16.31 16.37
N VAL A 597 24.95 -15.63 16.68
CA VAL A 597 24.53 -14.42 15.94
C VAL A 597 25.58 -13.31 16.08
N ARG A 598 26.14 -13.08 17.28
CA ARG A 598 27.16 -12.05 17.50
C ARG A 598 28.47 -12.33 16.75
N ILE A 599 28.96 -13.56 16.79
CA ILE A 599 30.17 -14.00 16.08
C ILE A 599 29.94 -13.88 14.57
N TYR A 600 28.74 -14.19 14.07
CA TYR A 600 28.37 -13.97 12.68
C TYR A 600 28.34 -12.48 12.32
N GLY A 601 27.83 -11.65 13.22
CA GLY A 601 27.90 -10.19 13.12
C GLY A 601 29.33 -9.70 12.95
N LYS A 602 30.30 -10.34 13.62
CA LYS A 602 31.74 -10.05 13.49
C LYS A 602 32.43 -10.74 12.30
N ARG A 603 31.69 -11.47 11.45
CA ARG A 603 32.21 -12.25 10.31
C ARG A 603 33.20 -13.35 10.71
N GLN A 604 33.00 -13.94 11.89
CA GLN A 604 33.88 -14.95 12.48
C GLN A 604 33.30 -16.38 12.44
N THR A 605 32.10 -16.56 11.90
CA THR A 605 31.43 -17.85 11.66
C THR A 605 30.57 -17.72 10.41
N ASP A 606 30.12 -18.86 9.87
CA ASP A 606 29.24 -18.87 8.72
C ASP A 606 27.77 -18.62 9.11
N ILE A 607 26.93 -18.42 8.10
CA ILE A 607 25.50 -18.20 8.31
C ILE A 607 24.77 -19.47 8.75
N ALA A 608 25.28 -20.65 8.38
CA ALA A 608 24.62 -21.93 8.66
C ALA A 608 24.66 -22.22 10.16
N ASP A 609 25.78 -21.95 10.82
CA ASP A 609 25.98 -22.07 12.26
C ASP A 609 25.03 -21.15 13.04
N ALA A 610 24.96 -19.87 12.68
CA ALA A 610 24.06 -18.91 13.31
C ALA A 610 22.59 -19.31 13.14
N LEU A 611 22.18 -19.71 11.93
CA LEU A 611 20.82 -20.17 11.66
C LEU A 611 20.49 -21.46 12.41
N HIS A 612 21.45 -22.38 12.54
CA HIS A 612 21.25 -23.62 13.27
C HIS A 612 21.04 -23.35 14.76
N ALA A 613 21.91 -22.55 15.38
CA ALA A 613 21.79 -22.22 16.81
C ALA A 613 20.46 -21.51 17.13
N VAL A 614 20.07 -20.52 16.31
CA VAL A 614 18.79 -19.81 16.48
C VAL A 614 17.60 -20.74 16.27
N ALA A 615 17.59 -21.54 15.20
CA ALA A 615 16.46 -22.44 14.93
C ALA A 615 16.30 -23.50 16.03
N THR A 616 17.41 -24.01 16.57
CA THR A 616 17.40 -24.93 17.71
C THR A 616 16.83 -24.25 18.94
N TYR A 617 17.27 -23.04 19.28
CA TYR A 617 16.72 -22.31 20.42
C TYR A 617 15.23 -21.99 20.25
N GLU A 618 14.84 -21.42 19.10
CA GLU A 618 13.44 -21.00 18.86
C GLU A 618 12.48 -22.20 18.91
N LYS A 619 12.88 -23.35 18.37
CA LYS A 619 12.09 -24.59 18.44
C LYS A 619 11.87 -25.00 19.90
N ASN A 620 12.95 -25.15 20.67
CA ASN A 620 12.88 -25.59 22.07
C ASN A 620 12.16 -24.57 22.96
N HIS A 621 12.36 -23.27 22.73
CA HIS A 621 11.63 -22.20 23.42
C HIS A 621 10.13 -22.26 23.13
N ASN A 622 9.75 -22.51 21.88
CA ASN A 622 8.35 -22.67 21.49
C ASN A 622 7.73 -23.93 22.14
N ASP A 623 8.43 -25.06 22.14
CA ASP A 623 8.00 -26.27 22.84
C ASP A 623 7.79 -26.03 24.34
N ALA A 624 8.77 -25.41 25.00
CA ALA A 624 8.68 -25.03 26.41
C ALA A 624 7.54 -24.04 26.67
N ARG A 625 7.26 -23.10 25.76
CA ARG A 625 6.12 -22.20 25.87
C ARG A 625 4.80 -22.96 25.93
N PHE A 626 4.63 -24.04 25.14
CA PHE A 626 3.42 -24.86 25.18
C PHE A 626 3.34 -25.71 26.45
N ILE A 627 4.45 -26.31 26.90
CA ILE A 627 4.53 -27.02 28.19
C ILE A 627 4.10 -26.09 29.33
N ARG A 628 4.63 -24.86 29.34
CA ARG A 628 4.27 -23.84 30.33
C ARG A 628 2.79 -23.51 30.32
N LEU A 629 2.20 -23.31 29.15
CA LEU A 629 0.77 -22.98 29.02
C LEU A 629 -0.11 -24.15 29.47
N GLU A 630 0.27 -25.37 29.15
CA GLU A 630 -0.42 -26.59 29.58
C GLU A 630 -0.34 -26.75 31.11
N ASN A 631 0.86 -26.65 31.70
CA ASN A 631 1.05 -26.70 33.15
C ASN A 631 0.28 -25.60 33.88
N LYS A 632 0.25 -24.38 33.31
CA LYS A 632 -0.55 -23.27 33.86
C LYS A 632 -2.05 -23.63 33.86
N LEU A 633 -2.59 -24.13 32.76
CA LEU A 633 -4.01 -24.53 32.68
C LEU A 633 -4.34 -25.64 33.68
N ILE A 634 -3.46 -26.64 33.82
CA ILE A 634 -3.62 -27.73 34.79
C ILE A 634 -3.64 -27.19 36.22
N SER A 635 -2.79 -26.20 36.53
CA SER A 635 -2.72 -25.60 37.87
C SER A 635 -3.90 -24.67 38.21
N GLU A 636 -4.52 -24.03 37.20
CA GLU A 636 -5.52 -22.97 37.42
C GLU A 636 -6.98 -23.43 37.22
N LYS A 637 -7.27 -24.56 36.55
CA LYS A 637 -8.65 -24.96 36.18
C LYS A 637 -9.11 -26.31 36.73
N LYS A 638 -10.32 -26.35 37.32
CA LYS A 638 -11.03 -27.59 37.72
C LYS A 638 -11.91 -28.15 36.58
N SER A 639 -11.37 -29.20 35.95
CA SER A 639 -11.96 -30.38 35.30
C SER A 639 -13.13 -30.34 34.29
N ALA A 640 -13.85 -29.25 34.01
CA ALA A 640 -14.92 -29.30 32.99
C ALA A 640 -14.49 -28.85 31.57
N ILE A 641 -13.62 -27.84 31.47
CA ILE A 641 -13.23 -27.20 30.19
C ILE A 641 -11.76 -27.52 29.80
N LEU A 642 -11.04 -28.21 30.68
CA LEU A 642 -9.59 -28.45 30.54
C LEU A 642 -9.24 -29.24 29.27
N ALA A 643 -10.02 -30.28 28.93
CA ALA A 643 -9.76 -31.10 27.75
C ALA A 643 -9.90 -30.32 26.44
N GLU A 644 -10.93 -29.47 26.33
CA GLU A 644 -11.16 -28.63 25.15
C GLU A 644 -10.06 -27.58 24.98
N GLU A 645 -9.57 -27.00 26.09
CA GLU A 645 -8.50 -26.01 26.04
C GLU A 645 -7.13 -26.61 25.74
N ILE A 646 -6.84 -27.81 26.26
CA ILE A 646 -5.64 -28.56 25.91
C ILE A 646 -5.66 -28.91 24.41
N GLU A 647 -6.80 -29.35 23.88
CA GLU A 647 -6.95 -29.63 22.46
C GLU A 647 -6.76 -28.37 21.60
N LYS A 648 -7.31 -27.22 22.03
CA LYS A 648 -7.04 -25.91 21.38
C LYS A 648 -5.56 -25.54 21.43
N LEU A 649 -4.85 -25.81 22.53
CA LEU A 649 -3.40 -25.58 22.63
C LEU A 649 -2.61 -26.49 21.69
N ARG A 650 -2.97 -27.78 21.58
CA ARG A 650 -2.32 -28.72 20.65
C ARG A 650 -2.45 -28.27 19.19
N ARG A 651 -3.64 -27.82 18.79
CA ARG A 651 -3.85 -27.24 17.44
C ARG A 651 -3.01 -25.98 17.21
N LYS A 652 -2.88 -25.11 18.23
CA LYS A 652 -1.99 -23.93 18.17
C LYS A 652 -0.51 -24.33 18.06
N LYS A 653 -0.09 -25.42 18.73
CA LYS A 653 1.27 -25.96 18.65
C LYS A 653 1.60 -26.41 17.23
N ALA A 654 0.77 -27.26 16.61
CA ALA A 654 0.96 -27.72 15.25
C ALA A 654 1.06 -26.55 14.22
N LYS A 655 0.23 -25.51 14.40
CA LYS A 655 0.30 -24.31 13.56
C LYS A 655 1.60 -23.51 13.77
N SER A 656 2.10 -23.44 15.01
CA SER A 656 3.35 -22.76 15.36
C SER A 656 4.57 -23.47 14.75
N GLU A 657 4.58 -24.81 14.77
CA GLU A 657 5.64 -25.63 14.15
C GLU A 657 5.76 -25.39 12.63
N LEU A 658 4.64 -25.23 11.93
CA LEU A 658 4.64 -24.88 10.51
C LEU A 658 5.24 -23.48 10.26
N GLN A 659 5.05 -22.53 11.18
CA GLN A 659 5.58 -21.17 11.05
C GLN A 659 7.10 -21.09 11.25
N LEU A 660 7.67 -21.93 12.12
CA LEU A 660 9.12 -22.03 12.36
C LEU A 660 9.91 -22.30 11.07
N GLY A 661 9.38 -23.12 10.16
CA GLY A 661 10.02 -23.39 8.87
C GLY A 661 10.23 -22.12 8.03
N HIS A 662 9.26 -21.21 8.05
CA HIS A 662 9.33 -19.96 7.31
C HIS A 662 10.21 -18.90 7.98
N HIS A 663 10.36 -18.92 9.31
CA HIS A 663 11.29 -18.03 10.01
C HIS A 663 12.74 -18.24 9.57
N LYS A 664 13.15 -19.49 9.31
CA LYS A 664 14.51 -19.81 8.86
C LYS A 664 14.87 -19.09 7.56
N GLU A 665 13.93 -18.99 6.62
CA GLU A 665 14.13 -18.27 5.35
C GLU A 665 14.27 -16.76 5.58
N LEU A 666 13.42 -16.19 6.42
CA LEU A 666 13.46 -14.76 6.77
C LEU A 666 14.74 -14.37 7.53
N TYR A 667 15.21 -15.24 8.43
CA TYR A 667 16.46 -15.04 9.16
C TYR A 667 17.67 -15.15 8.24
N ARG A 668 17.65 -16.11 7.30
CA ARG A 668 18.70 -16.22 6.29
C ARG A 668 18.79 -14.94 5.49
N GLU A 669 17.66 -14.45 4.99
CA GLU A 669 17.62 -13.23 4.18
C GLU A 669 18.21 -12.01 4.91
N VAL A 670 17.80 -11.74 6.15
CA VAL A 670 18.33 -10.58 6.90
C VAL A 670 19.81 -10.74 7.22
N LEU A 671 20.26 -11.96 7.55
CA LEU A 671 21.66 -12.24 7.84
C LEU A 671 22.54 -12.14 6.59
N GLU A 672 22.09 -12.61 5.42
CA GLU A 672 22.82 -12.49 4.14
C GLU A 672 22.90 -11.03 3.68
N LYS A 673 21.77 -10.31 3.72
CA LYS A 673 21.68 -8.93 3.22
C LYS A 673 22.36 -7.91 4.14
N ARG A 674 22.47 -8.22 5.44
CA ARG A 674 23.12 -7.40 6.48
C ARG A 674 22.70 -5.93 6.46
N PRO A 675 21.39 -5.61 6.41
CA PRO A 675 20.93 -4.25 6.15
C PRO A 675 21.35 -3.24 7.23
N TRP A 676 21.60 -3.70 8.46
CA TRP A 676 22.09 -2.84 9.55
C TRP A 676 23.50 -2.29 9.32
N GLU A 677 24.34 -2.97 8.53
CA GLU A 677 25.69 -2.47 8.20
C GLU A 677 25.65 -1.35 7.15
N LYS A 678 24.60 -1.31 6.34
CA LYS A 678 24.39 -0.30 5.29
C LYS A 678 23.63 0.92 5.79
N CYS A 679 23.00 0.83 6.97
CA CYS A 679 22.20 1.91 7.53
C CYS A 679 23.09 2.97 8.20
N ASP A 680 22.85 4.24 7.90
CA ASP A 680 23.59 5.39 8.42
C ASP A 680 23.07 5.90 9.78
N CYS A 681 22.01 5.32 10.32
CA CYS A 681 21.38 5.80 11.54
C CYS A 681 22.26 5.54 12.78
N THR A 682 22.18 6.42 13.79
CA THR A 682 22.95 6.32 15.04
C THR A 682 22.87 4.93 15.68
N ILE A 683 21.66 4.39 15.80
CA ILE A 683 21.40 3.10 16.43
C ILE A 683 22.13 1.96 15.70
N CYS A 684 22.01 1.86 14.37
CA CYS A 684 22.65 0.77 13.63
C CYS A 684 24.18 0.86 13.70
N ARG A 685 24.74 2.08 13.69
CA ARG A 685 26.19 2.30 13.84
C ARG A 685 26.72 1.92 15.22
N GLU A 686 25.96 2.18 16.28
CA GLU A 686 26.38 1.93 17.66
C GLU A 686 26.23 0.47 18.07
N ILE A 687 25.05 -0.13 17.83
CA ILE A 687 24.74 -1.47 18.38
C ILE A 687 24.88 -2.59 17.34
N GLY A 688 25.07 -2.25 16.07
CA GLY A 688 25.29 -3.20 14.99
C GLY A 688 24.21 -4.28 14.93
N ILE A 689 24.64 -5.54 14.92
CA ILE A 689 23.75 -6.70 14.80
C ILE A 689 22.71 -6.81 15.95
N GLU A 690 22.94 -6.18 17.10
CA GLU A 690 21.98 -6.23 18.21
C GLU A 690 20.61 -5.62 17.82
N VAL A 691 20.57 -4.70 16.85
CA VAL A 691 19.33 -4.08 16.38
C VAL A 691 18.36 -5.09 15.75
N ILE A 692 18.88 -6.15 15.11
CA ILE A 692 18.05 -7.16 14.44
C ILE A 692 17.62 -8.29 15.38
N ILE A 693 18.11 -8.33 16.62
CA ILE A 693 17.71 -9.35 17.60
C ILE A 693 16.40 -8.93 18.27
N PHE A 694 15.39 -9.79 18.18
CA PHE A 694 14.13 -9.64 18.90
C PHE A 694 14.33 -10.16 20.32
N ARG A 695 14.59 -9.24 21.26
CA ARG A 695 14.85 -9.57 22.66
C ARG A 695 14.79 -8.32 23.55
N GLY A 696 13.93 -8.36 24.56
CA GLY A 696 13.82 -7.30 25.57
C GLY A 696 13.37 -5.94 25.01
N ASN A 697 13.07 -5.01 25.92
CA ASN A 697 12.54 -3.71 25.52
C ASN A 697 13.62 -2.83 24.86
N ASN A 698 14.86 -2.85 25.34
CA ASN A 698 15.93 -1.99 24.82
C ASN A 698 16.24 -2.22 23.34
N ARG A 699 16.41 -3.48 22.89
CA ARG A 699 16.62 -3.76 21.46
C ARG A 699 15.38 -3.49 20.63
N ASN A 700 14.21 -3.92 21.12
CA ASN A 700 12.97 -3.79 20.38
C ASN A 700 12.58 -2.32 20.15
N ARG A 701 12.71 -1.47 21.18
CA ARG A 701 12.46 -0.02 21.08
C ARG A 701 13.50 0.69 20.25
N ARG A 702 14.80 0.37 20.39
CA ARG A 702 15.84 0.92 19.52
C ARG A 702 15.59 0.57 18.05
N ARG A 703 15.19 -0.68 17.74
CA ARG A 703 14.75 -1.04 16.39
C ARG A 703 13.51 -0.25 15.96
N GLY A 704 12.57 0.01 16.87
CA GLY A 704 11.43 0.89 16.62
C GLY A 704 11.84 2.33 16.29
N PHE A 705 12.80 2.90 17.01
CA PHE A 705 13.36 4.23 16.76
C PHE A 705 14.08 4.31 15.41
N HIS A 706 14.85 3.26 15.06
CA HIS A 706 15.40 3.07 13.72
C HIS A 706 14.30 3.02 12.65
N ASN A 707 13.22 2.28 12.88
CA ASN A 707 12.13 2.22 11.90
C ASN A 707 11.46 3.59 11.68
N THR A 708 11.30 4.39 12.74
CA THR A 708 10.79 5.76 12.63
C THR A 708 11.76 6.66 11.85
N TYR A 709 13.07 6.52 12.06
CA TYR A 709 14.11 7.20 11.28
C TYR A 709 13.99 6.89 9.78
N ILE A 710 13.95 5.60 9.44
CA ILE A 710 13.85 5.16 8.04
C ILE A 710 12.51 5.58 7.43
N PHE A 711 11.40 5.42 8.17
CA PHE A 711 10.09 5.83 7.68
C PHE A 711 10.05 7.33 7.39
N ASN A 712 10.62 8.19 8.24
CA ASN A 712 10.68 9.63 7.98
C ASN A 712 11.38 9.92 6.65
N ARG A 713 12.54 9.29 6.38
CA ARG A 713 13.24 9.43 5.10
C ARG A 713 12.40 8.96 3.90
N GLN A 714 11.80 7.77 4.01
CA GLN A 714 10.92 7.23 2.96
C GLN A 714 9.75 8.17 2.66
N TYR A 715 9.15 8.74 3.72
CA TYR A 715 8.08 9.72 3.64
C TYR A 715 8.52 11.01 2.96
N ARG A 716 9.66 11.59 3.35
CA ARG A 716 10.17 12.83 2.76
C ARG A 716 10.44 12.66 1.26
N LEU A 717 11.06 11.55 0.86
CA LEU A 717 11.27 11.21 -0.56
C LEU A 717 9.95 11.03 -1.32
N ALA A 718 8.96 10.39 -0.70
CA ALA A 718 7.64 10.22 -1.32
C ALA A 718 6.96 11.57 -1.57
N VAL A 719 7.08 12.51 -0.63
CA VAL A 719 6.46 13.84 -0.74
C VAL A 719 7.18 14.75 -1.76
N SER A 720 8.52 14.75 -1.78
CA SER A 720 9.27 15.59 -2.74
C SER A 720 9.05 15.16 -4.20
N GLY A 721 8.70 13.90 -4.43
CA GLY A 721 8.56 13.35 -5.78
C GLY A 721 9.91 13.01 -6.43
N ASP A 722 11.02 13.21 -5.72
CA ASP A 722 12.36 12.86 -6.15
C ASP A 722 12.67 11.39 -5.81
N ASN A 723 12.35 10.49 -6.73
CA ASN A 723 12.76 9.09 -6.62
C ASN A 723 14.26 8.87 -6.92
N ASN A 724 15.02 9.92 -7.27
CA ASN A 724 16.38 9.79 -7.82
C ASN A 724 17.49 10.59 -7.11
N GLN A 725 17.24 11.29 -6.00
CA GLN A 725 18.31 12.01 -5.31
C GLN A 725 18.04 12.00 -3.81
N ILE A 726 18.71 11.10 -3.07
CA ILE A 726 19.54 11.33 -1.87
C ILE A 726 20.25 9.98 -1.62
N ILE A 727 21.47 9.82 -2.14
CA ILE A 727 22.44 8.80 -1.69
C ILE A 727 23.34 9.47 -0.66
#